data_AF-A0A8J2B7V7-F1
#
_entry.id   AF-A0A8J2B7V7-F1
#
_cell.length_a   1.000
_cell.length_b   1.000
_cell.length_c   1.000
_cell.angle_alpha   90.00
_cell.angle_beta   90.00
_cell.angle_gamma   90.00
#
_symmetry.space_group_name_H-M   'P 1'
#
loop_
_entity.id
_entity.type
_entity.pdbx_description
1 polymer ?
#
loop_
_entity_poly.entity_id
_entity_poly.type
_entity_poly.pdbx_seq_one_letter_code
_entity_poly.pdbx_strand_id
1 'polypeptide(L)'
;MTSVQMRMSLDDLRREAESITQYHRERASTADDLFVPAARAKGTIISSDLVEDLMAEKHRPSRDVENGITLSKSTSGTTSKARSIAGAGASQSSSPMKSRFSASVAKKKSMAGPGNTVSIRIDDTNTSSRGSSRSPSTTTKALLSTNTQMNARKSTRKSTRQGNRQTLSLKGAKSASSAESSPVRAENERQELLERGEELYRDITRLEQEKSVLQADVEQQKEHTLELERSNQELMSKVQKLEQAVKSGDPKGLARSIIDGEEKDMRKKIGTYASQIDSLRKENEAAATALKTAQAAAQQRVLERDSYFLTVEELEQNHLQLQQQYTKMESDAEAARAAKQNLETRLQEAQIELDVMQSSLKLARREAEMRVQQTENLEKATKEKNELIRHLSELIDPLRSVFLKLQRAYAQQTKEYATFVSEVEDKHSLGTGSLRVVKDEISVLETVVEHLRNELVETKGAMSMSTADLNARLAEEREKGSMQNLEIEKLKREAEEENKRVEQTLEEKRNELEALKRTMNRIHDRHEGVPRNPRDVNFAREVKTAANDGIVIDKISEKDGKQPGKTVFIDVSKAVLKYRRGFPRGGFTEVNLKEVMHMEWGEQSRAYAVGSKGNKMYKMLKPWLCFSLYTKERSWDFVVPDNDKSEPVLQTCLFALAAVFLGQNVGGNMIKTRGQFVWRKAMMKVDESSKLRGLTRQALVQEALLKTAAEQEAGIITAPARPKI
;
A
#
# COMPACT_ATOMS: atom_id res chain seq x y z
N MET A 1 -32.66 -18.07 58.98
CA MET A 1 -31.75 -18.01 57.81
C MET A 1 -31.08 -16.64 57.81
N THR A 2 -29.88 -16.57 58.37
CA THR A 2 -29.10 -15.35 58.57
C THR A 2 -28.28 -15.02 57.32
N SER A 3 -28.69 -13.96 56.60
CA SER A 3 -27.93 -13.38 55.49
C SER A 3 -26.82 -12.50 56.06
N VAL A 4 -25.60 -13.05 56.12
CA VAL A 4 -24.38 -12.29 56.43
C VAL A 4 -23.99 -11.49 55.19
N GLN A 5 -24.44 -10.23 55.11
CA GLN A 5 -23.90 -9.26 54.15
C GLN A 5 -22.53 -8.81 54.65
N MET A 6 -21.46 -9.38 54.08
CA MET A 6 -20.11 -8.83 54.21
C MET A 6 -20.09 -7.47 53.50
N ARG A 7 -20.09 -6.39 54.29
CA ARG A 7 -19.70 -5.07 53.80
C ARG A 7 -18.18 -5.05 53.74
N MET A 8 -17.62 -5.23 52.54
CA MET A 8 -16.22 -4.90 52.28
C MET A 8 -16.02 -3.43 52.57
N SER A 9 -14.96 -3.10 53.32
CA SER A 9 -14.65 -1.71 53.60
C SER A 9 -14.19 -1.00 52.33
N LEU A 10 -14.31 0.33 52.29
CA LEU A 10 -13.78 1.14 51.20
C LEU A 10 -12.27 0.90 50.97
N ASP A 11 -11.55 0.55 52.03
CA ASP A 11 -10.13 0.20 51.95
C ASP A 11 -9.90 -1.16 51.29
N ASP A 12 -10.81 -2.12 51.47
CA ASP A 12 -10.73 -3.43 50.79
C ASP A 12 -10.99 -3.29 49.29
N LEU A 13 -11.98 -2.47 48.90
CA LEU A 13 -12.25 -2.15 47.50
C LEU A 13 -11.08 -1.39 46.85
N ARG A 14 -10.41 -0.51 47.61
CA ARG A 14 -9.24 0.21 47.14
C ARG A 14 -8.03 -0.71 46.94
N ARG A 15 -7.77 -1.63 47.88
CA ARG A 15 -6.72 -2.66 47.72
C ARG A 15 -7.01 -3.60 46.55
N GLU A 16 -8.27 -3.97 46.33
CA GLU A 16 -8.67 -4.80 45.21
C GLU A 16 -8.46 -4.07 43.87
N ALA A 17 -8.83 -2.79 43.78
CA ALA A 17 -8.57 -1.96 42.60
C ALA A 17 -7.06 -1.77 42.33
N GLU A 18 -6.25 -1.55 43.37
CA GLU A 18 -4.79 -1.45 43.26
C GLU A 18 -4.17 -2.78 42.80
N SER A 19 -4.65 -3.92 43.32
CA SER A 19 -4.23 -5.26 42.91
C SER A 19 -4.57 -5.57 41.44
N ILE A 20 -5.77 -5.21 40.98
CA ILE A 20 -6.18 -5.38 39.57
C ILE A 20 -5.31 -4.50 38.65
N THR A 21 -5.02 -3.27 39.06
CA THR A 21 -4.18 -2.35 38.28
C THR A 21 -2.73 -2.86 38.18
N GLN A 22 -2.20 -3.44 39.27
CA GLN A 22 -0.88 -4.05 39.28
C GLN A 22 -0.81 -5.29 38.38
N TYR A 23 -1.83 -6.17 38.43
CA TYR A 23 -1.93 -7.33 37.55
C TYR A 23 -1.91 -6.94 36.05
N HIS A 24 -2.61 -5.87 35.68
CA HIS A 24 -2.60 -5.38 34.29
C HIS A 24 -1.26 -4.77 33.86
N ARG A 25 -0.51 -4.12 34.77
CA ARG A 25 0.85 -3.65 34.48
C ARG A 25 1.83 -4.80 34.27
N GLU A 26 1.79 -5.81 35.14
CA GLU A 26 2.68 -6.97 35.04
C GLU A 26 2.39 -7.79 33.76
N ARG A 27 1.12 -7.87 33.35
CA ARG A 27 0.72 -8.53 32.10
C ARG A 27 1.10 -7.73 30.85
N ALA A 28 1.11 -6.40 30.93
CA ALA A 28 1.58 -5.55 29.83
C ALA A 28 3.10 -5.68 29.66
N SER A 29 3.88 -5.75 30.75
CA SER A 29 5.34 -5.90 30.64
C SER A 29 5.76 -7.30 30.15
N THR A 30 4.97 -8.34 30.43
CA THR A 30 5.25 -9.70 29.91
C THR A 30 4.81 -9.90 28.46
N ALA A 31 3.94 -9.04 27.92
CA ALA A 31 3.51 -9.12 26.52
C ALA A 31 4.61 -8.63 25.55
N ASP A 32 5.49 -7.73 25.98
CA ASP A 32 6.60 -7.21 25.16
C ASP A 32 7.77 -8.21 25.04
N ASP A 33 7.93 -9.14 25.98
CA ASP A 33 9.01 -10.14 25.96
C ASP A 33 8.69 -11.41 25.13
N LEU A 34 7.45 -11.57 24.65
CA LEU A 34 7.01 -12.75 23.89
C LEU A 34 6.96 -12.56 22.37
N PHE A 35 7.36 -11.39 21.85
CA PHE A 35 7.41 -11.14 20.41
C PHE A 35 8.83 -11.24 19.84
N VAL A 36 9.42 -12.44 19.92
CA VAL A 36 10.59 -12.82 19.12
C VAL A 36 10.09 -13.26 17.74
N PRO A 37 10.50 -12.62 16.63
CA PRO A 37 10.03 -12.99 15.31
C PRO A 37 10.65 -14.34 14.88
N ALA A 38 9.80 -15.37 14.84
CA ALA A 38 10.08 -16.65 14.21
C ALA A 38 10.16 -16.49 12.67
N ALA A 39 11.29 -15.98 12.17
CA ALA A 39 11.56 -15.93 10.74
C ALA A 39 13.06 -16.02 10.44
N ARG A 40 13.68 -17.17 10.71
CA ARG A 40 14.86 -17.68 9.97
C ARG A 40 15.16 -19.13 10.32
N ALA A 41 14.48 -20.03 9.63
CA ALA A 41 14.85 -21.44 9.55
C ALA A 41 14.58 -21.93 8.12
N LYS A 42 15.46 -21.53 7.18
CA LYS A 42 15.79 -22.32 6.00
C LYS A 42 17.30 -22.26 5.86
N GLY A 43 17.93 -23.39 6.17
CA GLY A 43 19.37 -23.55 6.18
C GLY A 43 19.93 -23.54 4.76
N THR A 44 21.00 -22.77 4.59
CA THR A 44 22.01 -22.99 3.57
C THR A 44 23.28 -23.28 4.35
N ILE A 45 23.70 -24.56 4.33
CA ILE A 45 25.00 -24.98 4.82
C ILE A 45 26.00 -24.53 3.76
N ILE A 46 26.76 -23.48 4.05
CA ILE A 46 27.98 -23.15 3.31
C ILE A 46 29.12 -23.71 4.14
N SER A 47 29.81 -24.70 3.57
CA SER A 47 31.03 -25.27 4.11
C SER A 47 32.10 -24.17 4.17
N SER A 48 32.65 -23.99 5.36
CA SER A 48 33.90 -23.28 5.59
C SER A 48 35.04 -24.26 5.29
N ASP A 49 35.64 -24.17 4.12
CA ASP A 49 36.98 -24.69 3.83
C ASP A 49 37.47 -23.93 2.57
N LEU A 50 38.74 -23.50 2.59
CA LEU A 50 39.44 -22.62 1.63
C LEU A 50 39.30 -21.10 1.81
N VAL A 51 39.92 -20.54 2.86
CA VAL A 51 40.70 -19.28 2.74
C VAL A 51 41.85 -19.30 3.76
N GLU A 52 42.86 -20.11 3.51
CA GLU A 52 44.20 -19.99 4.11
C GLU A 52 45.19 -20.54 3.07
N ASP A 53 45.68 -19.67 2.20
CA ASP A 53 47.00 -19.78 1.56
C ASP A 53 47.15 -18.67 0.51
N LEU A 54 47.93 -17.65 0.87
CA LEU A 54 48.94 -16.95 0.05
C LEU A 54 49.16 -15.53 0.58
N MET A 55 49.89 -15.48 1.69
CA MET A 55 50.92 -14.47 1.84
C MET A 55 52.01 -14.76 0.80
N ALA A 56 52.28 -13.82 -0.11
CA ALA A 56 53.64 -13.50 -0.56
C ALA A 56 53.67 -12.30 -1.53
N GLU A 57 54.46 -11.30 -1.13
CA GLU A 57 55.48 -10.66 -1.98
C GLU A 57 55.24 -9.23 -2.54
N LYS A 58 55.85 -8.29 -1.78
CA LYS A 58 56.81 -7.24 -2.20
C LYS A 58 56.40 -5.94 -2.92
N HIS A 59 56.91 -4.87 -2.28
CA HIS A 59 57.52 -3.64 -2.81
C HIS A 59 56.65 -2.45 -3.28
N ARG A 60 56.58 -1.44 -2.38
CA ARG A 60 56.88 0.02 -2.51
C ARG A 60 57.20 0.60 -3.92
N PRO A 61 57.09 1.95 -4.16
CA PRO A 61 57.05 3.04 -3.17
C PRO A 61 56.07 4.22 -3.40
N SER A 62 55.92 5.00 -2.30
CA SER A 62 55.71 6.45 -2.14
C SER A 62 55.41 7.34 -3.35
N ARG A 63 54.42 8.22 -3.14
CA ARG A 63 54.59 9.65 -3.40
C ARG A 63 53.75 10.51 -2.45
N ASP A 64 54.42 11.52 -1.93
CA ASP A 64 53.99 12.57 -1.02
C ASP A 64 52.89 13.45 -1.64
N VAL A 65 51.98 13.98 -0.82
CA VAL A 65 51.57 15.40 -0.87
C VAL A 65 51.10 15.81 0.54
N GLU A 66 51.79 16.83 1.05
CA GLU A 66 51.51 17.62 2.25
C GLU A 66 50.17 18.35 2.15
N ASN A 67 49.49 18.55 3.28
CA ASN A 67 49.08 19.88 3.74
C ASN A 67 48.39 19.75 5.10
N GLY A 68 49.04 20.32 6.12
CA GLY A 68 48.45 20.51 7.44
C GLY A 68 47.49 21.69 7.48
N ILE A 69 46.72 21.79 8.56
CA ILE A 69 46.34 23.03 9.26
C ILE A 69 45.74 22.63 10.64
N THR A 70 46.55 22.90 11.66
CA THR A 70 46.28 23.35 13.05
C THR A 70 45.10 22.83 13.89
N LEU A 71 45.49 22.13 14.96
CA LEU A 71 45.09 22.25 16.39
C LEU A 71 44.17 23.42 16.80
N SER A 72 43.17 23.12 17.65
CA SER A 72 43.17 23.59 19.04
C SER A 72 42.10 22.90 19.92
N LYS A 73 42.53 22.58 21.15
CA LYS A 73 41.76 22.08 22.30
C LYS A 73 41.14 23.26 23.07
N SER A 74 40.02 23.04 23.76
CA SER A 74 39.72 23.49 25.15
C SER A 74 38.24 23.18 25.45
N THR A 75 37.93 22.21 26.31
CA THR A 75 37.82 22.22 27.79
C THR A 75 36.59 22.90 28.38
N SER A 76 35.96 22.16 29.31
CA SER A 76 35.08 22.58 30.43
C SER A 76 33.73 23.20 30.06
N GLY A 77 32.62 22.92 30.73
CA GLY A 77 32.40 22.28 32.03
C GLY A 77 31.21 22.96 32.69
N THR A 78 30.21 22.16 33.06
CA THR A 78 29.36 22.27 34.27
C THR A 78 28.75 23.63 34.66
N THR A 79 27.42 23.72 34.71
CA THR A 79 26.61 23.72 35.96
C THR A 79 25.23 24.42 35.79
N SER A 80 24.19 23.64 36.05
CA SER A 80 22.99 23.91 36.87
C SER A 80 22.38 25.31 37.09
N LYS A 81 21.04 25.26 37.17
CA LYS A 81 20.09 25.90 38.12
C LYS A 81 19.37 27.21 37.71
N ALA A 82 18.10 27.00 37.37
CA ALA A 82 16.90 27.37 38.15
C ALA A 82 16.50 28.84 38.38
N ARG A 83 15.17 28.97 38.56
CA ARG A 83 14.32 30.11 39.01
C ARG A 83 13.95 31.13 37.92
N SER A 84 12.69 31.23 37.48
CA SER A 84 11.40 31.52 38.15
C SER A 84 11.07 33.02 38.16
N ILE A 85 9.77 33.29 38.04
CA ILE A 85 9.00 34.46 38.52
C ILE A 85 8.50 35.40 37.41
N ALA A 86 7.21 35.20 37.11
CA ALA A 86 6.07 36.13 37.24
C ALA A 86 6.04 37.49 36.53
N GLY A 87 4.80 37.90 36.23
CA GLY A 87 4.37 39.28 35.99
C GLY A 87 3.70 39.44 34.63
N ALA A 88 2.39 39.18 34.50
CA ALA A 88 1.29 40.11 34.81
C ALA A 88 1.14 41.26 33.79
N GLY A 89 -0.09 41.44 33.30
CA GLY A 89 -0.63 42.78 33.01
C GLY A 89 -1.22 43.02 31.62
N ALA A 90 -2.56 42.97 31.57
CA ALA A 90 -3.46 44.01 31.05
C ALA A 90 -3.29 44.49 29.58
N SER A 91 -4.22 44.16 28.66
CA SER A 91 -5.52 44.82 28.39
C SER A 91 -5.47 45.95 27.35
N GLN A 92 -6.61 46.18 26.69
CA GLN A 92 -6.99 47.25 25.73
C GLN A 92 -6.88 46.87 24.25
N SER A 93 -7.97 46.45 23.59
CA SER A 93 -9.10 47.26 23.06
C SER A 93 -8.74 48.10 21.83
N SER A 94 -9.26 47.71 20.66
CA SER A 94 -10.07 48.56 19.76
C SER A 94 -10.11 47.97 18.34
N SER A 95 -11.33 47.59 17.93
CA SER A 95 -11.81 47.62 16.55
C SER A 95 -12.09 49.09 16.17
N PRO A 96 -12.15 49.53 14.88
CA PRO A 96 -13.23 49.08 14.00
C PRO A 96 -12.97 49.04 12.47
N MET A 97 -13.83 48.23 11.82
CA MET A 97 -14.49 48.39 10.52
C MET A 97 -13.78 49.16 9.39
N LYS A 98 -13.74 48.51 8.21
CA LYS A 98 -14.33 49.08 6.98
C LYS A 98 -14.66 48.01 5.95
N SER A 99 -15.96 47.95 5.64
CA SER A 99 -16.58 47.32 4.49
C SER A 99 -16.12 47.92 3.15
N ARG A 100 -16.10 47.13 2.07
CA ARG A 100 -16.60 47.59 0.77
C ARG A 100 -16.96 46.42 -0.15
N PHE A 101 -18.25 46.35 -0.45
CA PHE A 101 -18.86 45.76 -1.63
C PHE A 101 -18.30 46.40 -2.91
N SER A 102 -18.17 45.65 -4.00
CA SER A 102 -18.79 46.00 -5.29
C SER A 102 -18.63 44.87 -6.32
N ALA A 103 -19.67 44.74 -7.14
CA ALA A 103 -19.88 43.73 -8.16
C ALA A 103 -19.52 44.26 -9.56
N SER A 104 -19.31 43.34 -10.52
CA SER A 104 -19.61 43.46 -11.96
C SER A 104 -19.16 42.14 -12.61
N VAL A 105 -19.99 41.30 -13.25
CA VAL A 105 -20.85 41.47 -14.44
C VAL A 105 -20.12 42.04 -15.65
N ALA A 106 -19.70 41.16 -16.55
CA ALA A 106 -19.56 41.46 -17.97
C ALA A 106 -19.77 40.21 -18.84
N LYS A 107 -20.96 40.16 -19.47
CA LYS A 107 -21.26 39.41 -20.69
C LYS A 107 -20.31 39.85 -21.80
N LYS A 108 -19.81 38.90 -22.61
CA LYS A 108 -19.58 39.17 -24.04
C LYS A 108 -19.95 37.96 -24.89
N LYS A 109 -20.76 38.27 -25.90
CA LYS A 109 -21.37 37.45 -26.94
C LYS A 109 -20.57 37.68 -28.24
N SER A 110 -20.90 36.92 -29.29
CA SER A 110 -20.52 37.10 -30.72
C SER A 110 -19.29 36.27 -31.15
N MET A 111 -19.19 35.64 -32.33
CA MET A 111 -20.08 35.44 -33.49
C MET A 111 -19.67 34.13 -34.20
N ALA A 112 -20.60 33.61 -35.01
CA ALA A 112 -20.38 32.58 -36.02
C ALA A 112 -19.58 33.09 -37.24
N GLY A 113 -18.93 32.18 -37.96
CA GLY A 113 -18.52 32.38 -39.37
C GLY A 113 -17.41 31.44 -39.84
N PRO A 114 -17.38 31.00 -41.12
CA PRO A 114 -17.12 29.60 -41.47
C PRO A 114 -15.85 29.35 -42.31
N GLY A 115 -15.48 28.07 -42.42
CA GLY A 115 -14.92 27.43 -43.62
C GLY A 115 -13.47 27.73 -44.03
N ASN A 116 -12.62 26.70 -44.03
CA ASN A 116 -11.89 26.31 -45.24
C ASN A 116 -11.18 24.96 -45.07
N THR A 117 -11.67 23.98 -45.81
CA THR A 117 -10.99 22.74 -46.21
C THR A 117 -9.87 23.05 -47.18
N VAL A 118 -8.66 22.55 -46.91
CA VAL A 118 -7.59 22.43 -47.91
C VAL A 118 -7.16 20.98 -47.95
N SER A 119 -7.55 20.30 -49.04
CA SER A 119 -7.04 19.00 -49.46
C SER A 119 -5.71 19.22 -50.19
N ILE A 120 -4.66 18.50 -49.81
CA ILE A 120 -3.44 18.38 -50.61
C ILE A 120 -3.42 16.97 -51.19
N ARG A 121 -3.77 16.89 -52.48
CA ARG A 121 -3.36 15.84 -53.42
C ARG A 121 -1.91 16.09 -53.78
N ILE A 122 -1.09 15.05 -53.82
CA ILE A 122 0.09 15.00 -54.69
C ILE A 122 -0.06 13.72 -55.50
N ASP A 123 -0.30 13.92 -56.78
CA ASP A 123 -0.40 12.88 -57.80
C ASP A 123 1.00 12.38 -58.20
N ASP A 124 0.95 11.14 -58.68
CA ASP A 124 1.99 10.35 -59.30
C ASP A 124 2.66 11.04 -60.50
N THR A 125 3.97 10.81 -60.66
CA THR A 125 4.57 10.69 -62.00
C THR A 125 5.51 9.49 -62.06
N ASN A 126 5.02 8.48 -62.79
CA ASN A 126 5.76 7.46 -63.52
C ASN A 126 7.03 7.97 -64.20
N THR A 127 8.11 7.20 -64.11
CA THR A 127 8.89 6.83 -65.31
C THR A 127 9.43 5.40 -65.17
N SER A 128 9.04 4.61 -66.16
CA SER A 128 9.44 3.24 -66.48
C SER A 128 10.85 3.20 -67.08
N SER A 129 11.64 2.17 -66.74
CA SER A 129 12.26 1.28 -67.75
C SER A 129 13.03 0.11 -67.13
N ARG A 130 12.66 -1.12 -67.58
CA ARG A 130 13.49 -2.27 -68.01
C ARG A 130 14.95 -2.34 -67.48
N GLY A 131 15.51 -3.46 -67.03
CA GLY A 131 15.22 -4.89 -67.17
C GLY A 131 16.55 -5.68 -67.15
N SER A 132 16.49 -6.98 -66.88
CA SER A 132 17.63 -7.95 -66.93
C SER A 132 18.67 -7.80 -65.80
N SER A 133 19.28 -8.81 -65.19
CA SER A 133 19.43 -10.24 -65.44
C SER A 133 19.87 -10.94 -64.14
N ARG A 134 19.57 -12.24 -64.04
CA ARG A 134 19.97 -13.18 -62.98
C ARG A 134 21.48 -13.37 -62.82
N SER A 135 21.84 -13.84 -61.61
CA SER A 135 22.96 -14.73 -61.20
C SER A 135 24.22 -14.06 -60.57
N PRO A 136 25.08 -14.82 -59.87
CA PRO A 136 24.91 -15.24 -58.47
C PRO A 136 26.02 -14.72 -57.53
N SER A 137 25.73 -14.67 -56.23
CA SER A 137 26.68 -14.24 -55.19
C SER A 137 27.75 -15.31 -54.91
N THR A 138 28.98 -15.07 -55.35
CA THR A 138 30.18 -15.78 -54.87
C THR A 138 30.86 -14.99 -53.75
N THR A 139 30.98 -15.67 -52.61
CA THR A 139 31.69 -15.29 -51.39
C THR A 139 33.19 -15.07 -51.64
N THR A 140 33.67 -13.84 -51.53
CA THR A 140 35.09 -13.51 -51.46
C THR A 140 35.60 -13.70 -50.03
N LYS A 141 36.24 -14.85 -49.76
CA LYS A 141 37.12 -15.02 -48.59
C LYS A 141 38.50 -14.46 -48.94
N ALA A 142 38.94 -13.46 -48.18
CA ALA A 142 40.29 -12.91 -48.22
C ALA A 142 41.28 -13.90 -47.60
N LEU A 143 42.38 -14.16 -48.31
CA LEU A 143 43.59 -14.85 -47.82
C LEU A 143 44.66 -13.79 -47.53
N LEU A 144 45.15 -13.76 -46.29
CA LEU A 144 46.34 -13.02 -45.86
C LEU A 144 47.05 -13.89 -44.82
N SER A 145 48.16 -14.50 -45.20
CA SER A 145 49.21 -14.96 -44.28
C SER A 145 50.46 -15.34 -45.08
N THR A 146 51.42 -14.42 -45.12
CA THR A 146 52.82 -14.74 -45.42
C THR A 146 53.64 -14.11 -44.31
N ASN A 147 54.23 -14.95 -43.45
CA ASN A 147 55.31 -14.52 -42.57
C ASN A 147 56.51 -15.44 -42.79
N THR A 148 57.51 -14.88 -43.46
CA THR A 148 58.82 -15.50 -43.69
C THR A 148 59.73 -14.97 -42.59
N GLN A 149 60.14 -15.82 -41.64
CA GLN A 149 61.33 -15.56 -40.85
C GLN A 149 62.26 -16.77 -40.91
N MET A 150 63.44 -16.52 -41.49
CA MET A 150 64.61 -17.36 -41.36
C MET A 150 64.93 -17.61 -39.89
N ASN A 151 65.17 -18.86 -39.53
CA ASN A 151 66.22 -19.17 -38.56
C ASN A 151 66.79 -20.57 -38.82
N ALA A 152 68.10 -20.58 -39.05
CA ALA A 152 68.92 -21.77 -39.08
C ALA A 152 68.93 -22.45 -37.71
N ARG A 153 68.71 -23.76 -37.64
CA ARG A 153 69.39 -24.63 -36.67
C ARG A 153 69.36 -26.11 -37.05
N LYS A 154 70.57 -26.65 -37.02
CA LYS A 154 71.08 -28.00 -37.24
C LYS A 154 70.20 -29.15 -36.72
N SER A 155 70.02 -30.15 -37.58
CA SER A 155 70.21 -31.59 -37.32
C SER A 155 70.37 -32.03 -35.86
N THR A 156 69.45 -32.87 -35.38
CA THR A 156 69.78 -34.23 -34.92
C THR A 156 68.55 -35.14 -35.00
N ARG A 157 68.70 -36.26 -35.73
CA ARG A 157 67.82 -37.42 -35.69
C ARG A 157 67.79 -37.99 -34.26
N LYS A 158 66.60 -38.32 -33.74
CA LYS A 158 66.40 -39.54 -32.95
C LYS A 158 64.93 -39.97 -33.00
N SER A 159 64.76 -41.15 -33.58
CA SER A 159 63.56 -41.98 -33.56
C SER A 159 63.21 -42.35 -32.11
N THR A 160 62.01 -42.00 -31.66
CA THR A 160 61.33 -42.72 -30.58
C THR A 160 59.85 -42.86 -30.93
N ARG A 161 59.54 -43.97 -31.60
CA ARG A 161 58.19 -44.47 -31.83
C ARG A 161 57.71 -45.09 -30.50
N GLN A 162 57.01 -44.33 -29.67
CA GLN A 162 56.24 -44.87 -28.55
C GLN A 162 54.76 -44.72 -28.87
N GLY A 163 54.13 -45.84 -29.21
CA GLY A 163 52.68 -45.94 -29.34
C GLY A 163 52.04 -45.82 -27.96
N ASN A 164 51.24 -44.78 -27.75
CA ASN A 164 50.39 -44.66 -26.58
C ASN A 164 48.98 -45.11 -26.96
N ARG A 165 48.78 -46.43 -26.97
CA ARG A 165 47.49 -47.07 -27.15
C ARG A 165 46.82 -47.12 -25.77
N GLN A 166 46.15 -46.05 -25.38
CA GLN A 166 45.30 -46.07 -24.19
C GLN A 166 44.09 -46.95 -24.46
N THR A 167 44.10 -48.12 -23.82
CA THR A 167 42.98 -49.03 -23.72
C THR A 167 42.00 -48.47 -22.70
N LEU A 168 40.83 -48.02 -23.18
CA LEU A 168 39.70 -47.67 -22.32
C LEU A 168 39.16 -48.97 -21.69
N SER A 169 39.62 -49.23 -20.47
CA SER A 169 39.15 -50.30 -19.60
C SER A 169 37.75 -49.97 -19.07
N LEU A 170 36.74 -50.55 -19.71
CA LEU A 170 35.38 -50.70 -19.17
C LEU A 170 35.40 -51.69 -17.99
N LYS A 171 35.51 -51.19 -16.76
CA LYS A 171 35.11 -51.92 -15.54
C LYS A 171 34.54 -50.94 -14.52
N GLY A 172 33.29 -51.15 -14.14
CA GLY A 172 32.69 -50.49 -12.97
C GLY A 172 31.19 -50.30 -13.02
N ALA A 173 30.41 -51.36 -13.25
CA ALA A 173 28.99 -51.38 -12.93
C ALA A 173 28.80 -51.73 -11.45
N LYS A 174 28.09 -50.85 -10.72
CA LYS A 174 27.40 -50.94 -9.41
C LYS A 174 27.48 -49.55 -8.79
N SER A 175 26.43 -48.86 -8.35
CA SER A 175 25.12 -49.27 -7.85
C SER A 175 24.16 -48.08 -7.96
N ALA A 176 22.88 -48.37 -8.13
CA ALA A 176 21.79 -47.41 -8.09
C ALA A 176 21.74 -46.67 -6.74
N SER A 177 21.60 -45.34 -6.80
CA SER A 177 20.72 -44.61 -5.89
C SER A 177 20.23 -43.32 -6.55
N SER A 178 18.91 -43.22 -6.59
CA SER A 178 18.10 -42.06 -6.94
C SER A 178 18.58 -40.80 -6.20
N ALA A 179 18.97 -39.75 -6.93
CA ALA A 179 18.98 -38.40 -6.40
C ALA A 179 18.90 -37.40 -7.57
N GLU A 180 17.95 -36.47 -7.45
CA GLU A 180 17.55 -35.44 -8.38
C GLU A 180 18.74 -34.77 -9.09
N SER A 181 18.77 -34.86 -10.42
CA SER A 181 19.68 -34.10 -11.25
C SER A 181 19.36 -32.61 -11.13
N SER A 182 20.09 -31.92 -10.27
CA SER A 182 20.06 -30.45 -10.20
C SER A 182 20.27 -29.87 -11.61
N PRO A 183 19.44 -28.91 -12.05
CA PRO A 183 19.52 -28.30 -13.39
C PRO A 183 20.91 -27.74 -13.70
N VAL A 184 21.67 -27.35 -12.67
CA VAL A 184 23.05 -26.85 -12.78
C VAL A 184 24.01 -27.89 -13.38
N ARG A 185 23.81 -29.19 -13.10
CA ARG A 185 24.69 -30.25 -13.61
C ARG A 185 24.46 -30.50 -15.10
N ALA A 186 23.20 -30.46 -15.55
CA ALA A 186 22.85 -30.58 -16.95
C ALA A 186 23.31 -29.35 -17.77
N GLU A 187 23.32 -28.17 -17.15
CA GLU A 187 23.79 -26.94 -17.79
C GLU A 187 25.32 -26.92 -17.92
N ASN A 188 26.04 -27.40 -16.91
CA ASN A 188 27.50 -27.59 -16.98
C ASN A 188 27.90 -28.64 -18.02
N GLU A 189 27.21 -29.78 -18.09
CA GLU A 189 27.46 -30.80 -19.12
C GLU A 189 27.17 -30.27 -20.53
N ARG A 190 26.14 -29.43 -20.68
CA ARG A 190 25.84 -28.76 -21.95
C ARG A 190 26.93 -27.76 -22.34
N GLN A 191 27.46 -27.00 -21.39
CA GLN A 191 28.54 -26.04 -21.64
C GLN A 191 29.84 -26.74 -22.01
N GLU A 192 30.19 -27.84 -21.34
CA GLU A 192 31.37 -28.67 -21.67
C GLU A 192 31.25 -29.29 -23.08
N LEU A 193 30.06 -29.72 -23.49
CA LEU A 193 29.81 -30.22 -24.84
C LEU A 193 29.90 -29.13 -25.91
N LEU A 194 29.48 -27.89 -25.59
CA LEU A 194 29.64 -26.75 -26.50
C LEU A 194 31.11 -26.36 -26.64
N GLU A 195 31.86 -26.28 -25.55
CA GLU A 195 33.30 -25.99 -25.57
C GLU A 195 34.07 -27.04 -26.39
N ARG A 196 33.79 -28.35 -26.18
CA ARG A 196 34.37 -29.42 -27.01
C ARG A 196 33.96 -29.32 -28.47
N GLY A 197 32.71 -28.92 -28.74
CA GLY A 197 32.22 -28.68 -30.10
C GLY A 197 33.00 -27.57 -30.79
N GLU A 198 33.21 -26.44 -30.10
CA GLU A 198 34.00 -25.32 -30.61
C GLU A 198 35.47 -25.69 -30.85
N GLU A 199 36.06 -26.49 -29.95
CA GLU A 199 37.44 -26.97 -30.10
C GLU A 199 37.60 -27.87 -31.34
N LEU A 200 36.66 -28.80 -31.55
CA LEU A 200 36.62 -29.64 -32.75
C LEU A 200 36.47 -28.82 -34.04
N TYR A 201 35.64 -27.77 -34.03
CA TYR A 201 35.51 -26.88 -35.19
C TYR A 201 36.80 -26.12 -35.49
N ARG A 202 37.54 -25.67 -34.46
CA ARG A 202 38.85 -25.04 -34.65
C ARG A 202 39.85 -26.02 -35.26
N ASP A 203 39.90 -27.26 -34.76
CA ASP A 203 40.81 -28.29 -35.27
C ASP A 203 40.50 -28.71 -36.71
N ILE A 204 39.22 -28.87 -37.07
CA ILE A 204 38.81 -29.14 -38.45
C ILE A 204 39.26 -27.99 -39.36
N THR A 205 39.03 -26.74 -38.95
CA THR A 205 39.44 -25.56 -39.72
C THR A 205 40.96 -25.53 -39.91
N ARG A 206 41.73 -25.88 -38.87
CA ARG A 206 43.20 -25.96 -38.94
C ARG A 206 43.65 -27.06 -39.91
N LEU A 207 43.06 -28.25 -39.83
CA LEU A 207 43.39 -29.37 -40.71
C LEU A 207 43.01 -29.10 -42.17
N GLU A 208 41.91 -28.38 -42.43
CA GLU A 208 41.55 -27.94 -43.78
C GLU A 208 42.57 -26.94 -44.35
N GLN A 209 43.06 -26.01 -43.52
CA GLN A 209 44.14 -25.10 -43.91
C GLN A 209 45.44 -25.84 -44.19
N GLU A 210 45.86 -26.77 -43.31
CA GLU A 210 47.06 -27.60 -43.50
C GLU A 210 46.96 -28.44 -44.78
N LYS A 211 45.80 -29.04 -45.05
CA LYS A 211 45.54 -29.79 -46.30
C LYS A 211 45.68 -28.90 -47.54
N SER A 212 45.13 -27.68 -47.49
CA SER A 212 45.25 -26.72 -48.59
C SER A 212 46.70 -26.32 -48.87
N VAL A 213 47.50 -26.12 -47.83
CA VAL A 213 48.94 -25.80 -47.96
C VAL A 213 49.69 -26.98 -48.57
N LEU A 214 49.50 -28.19 -48.04
CA LEU A 214 50.17 -29.40 -48.56
C LEU A 214 49.78 -29.69 -50.02
N GLN A 215 48.53 -29.41 -50.41
CA GLN A 215 48.10 -29.57 -51.79
C GLN A 215 48.80 -28.57 -52.73
N ALA A 216 48.94 -27.32 -52.31
CA ALA A 216 49.69 -26.31 -53.07
C ALA A 216 51.18 -26.70 -53.21
N ASP A 217 51.81 -27.24 -52.16
CA ASP A 217 53.20 -27.70 -52.20
C ASP A 217 53.39 -28.87 -53.18
N VAL A 218 52.45 -29.82 -53.22
CA VAL A 218 52.49 -30.95 -54.18
C VAL A 218 52.35 -30.45 -55.61
N GLU A 219 51.51 -29.45 -55.86
CA GLU A 219 51.36 -28.84 -57.19
C GLU A 219 52.66 -28.12 -57.61
N GLN A 220 53.27 -27.34 -56.73
CA GLN A 220 54.57 -26.70 -56.99
C GLN A 220 55.69 -27.72 -57.28
N GLN A 221 55.74 -28.83 -56.54
CA GLN A 221 56.72 -29.88 -56.80
C GLN A 221 56.51 -30.56 -58.16
N LYS A 222 55.26 -30.77 -58.58
CA LYS A 222 54.96 -31.31 -59.92
C LYS A 222 55.41 -30.38 -61.02
N GLU A 223 55.14 -29.08 -60.88
CA GLU A 223 55.59 -28.07 -61.84
C GLU A 223 57.12 -28.03 -61.95
N HIS A 224 57.82 -28.03 -60.81
CA HIS A 224 59.28 -28.08 -60.78
C HIS A 224 59.85 -29.36 -61.42
N THR A 225 59.20 -30.50 -61.22
CA THR A 225 59.62 -31.77 -61.84
C THR A 225 59.46 -31.73 -63.36
N LEU A 226 58.34 -31.20 -63.85
CA LEU A 226 58.10 -31.00 -65.29
C LEU A 226 59.11 -30.02 -65.91
N GLU A 227 59.51 -28.98 -65.19
CA GLU A 227 60.53 -28.04 -65.65
C GLU A 227 61.91 -28.70 -65.77
N LEU A 228 62.30 -29.51 -64.80
CA LEU A 228 63.53 -30.31 -64.85
C LEU A 228 63.53 -31.30 -66.02
N GLU A 229 62.39 -31.96 -66.28
CA GLU A 229 62.25 -32.87 -67.42
C GLU A 229 62.43 -32.16 -68.76
N ARG A 230 61.83 -30.97 -68.94
CA ARG A 230 62.04 -30.14 -70.14
C ARG A 230 63.50 -29.72 -70.29
N SER A 231 64.14 -29.27 -69.22
CA SER A 231 65.55 -28.89 -69.21
C SER A 231 66.46 -30.06 -69.62
N ASN A 232 66.20 -31.26 -69.08
CA ASN A 232 66.92 -32.47 -69.47
C ASN A 232 66.71 -32.83 -70.94
N GLN A 233 65.49 -32.73 -71.47
CA GLN A 233 65.21 -32.96 -72.89
C GLN A 233 65.97 -31.97 -73.80
N GLU A 234 66.00 -30.69 -73.42
CA GLU A 234 66.75 -29.67 -74.15
C GLU A 234 68.26 -29.94 -74.13
N LEU A 235 68.80 -30.32 -72.96
CA LEU A 235 70.21 -30.69 -72.82
C LEU A 235 70.56 -31.89 -73.72
N MET A 236 69.72 -32.92 -73.72
CA MET A 236 69.90 -34.10 -74.58
C MET A 236 69.86 -33.73 -76.07
N SER A 237 68.96 -32.82 -76.48
CA SER A 237 68.92 -32.31 -77.87
C SER A 237 70.19 -31.54 -78.22
N LYS A 238 70.73 -30.73 -77.30
CA LYS A 238 72.00 -30.00 -77.50
C LYS A 238 73.18 -30.97 -77.62
N VAL A 239 73.26 -31.99 -76.77
CA VAL A 239 74.29 -33.05 -76.86
C VAL A 239 74.21 -33.77 -78.20
N GLN A 240 73.02 -34.18 -78.65
CA GLN A 240 72.83 -34.81 -79.96
C GLN A 240 73.29 -33.92 -81.13
N LYS A 241 73.00 -32.62 -81.08
CA LYS A 241 73.45 -31.64 -82.09
C LYS A 241 74.97 -31.49 -82.09
N LEU A 242 75.59 -31.44 -80.91
CA LEU A 242 77.05 -31.39 -80.77
C LEU A 242 77.69 -32.68 -81.30
N GLU A 243 77.14 -33.85 -80.98
CA GLU A 243 77.59 -35.14 -81.51
C GLU A 243 77.49 -35.23 -83.04
N GLN A 244 76.38 -34.74 -83.63
CA GLN A 244 76.22 -34.68 -85.08
C GLN A 244 77.23 -33.73 -85.74
N ALA A 245 77.47 -32.57 -85.14
CA ALA A 245 78.41 -31.59 -85.69
C ALA A 245 79.88 -32.03 -85.58
N VAL A 246 80.25 -32.74 -84.51
CA VAL A 246 81.57 -33.37 -84.37
C VAL A 246 81.78 -34.45 -85.42
N LYS A 247 80.74 -35.23 -85.76
CA LYS A 247 80.78 -36.25 -86.83
C LYS A 247 80.89 -35.65 -88.24
N SER A 248 80.40 -34.43 -88.46
CA SER A 248 80.43 -33.77 -89.79
C SER A 248 81.75 -33.05 -90.13
N GLY A 249 82.72 -32.99 -89.21
CA GLY A 249 84.09 -32.57 -89.53
C GLY A 249 84.33 -31.07 -89.82
N ASP A 250 83.35 -30.18 -89.57
CA ASP A 250 83.50 -28.72 -89.75
C ASP A 250 83.44 -27.95 -88.42
N PRO A 251 84.57 -27.83 -87.71
CA PRO A 251 84.63 -27.20 -86.39
C PRO A 251 84.45 -25.67 -86.43
N LYS A 252 84.63 -25.02 -87.59
CA LYS A 252 84.57 -23.55 -87.69
C LYS A 252 83.14 -23.03 -87.91
N GLY A 253 82.31 -23.77 -88.65
CA GLY A 253 80.87 -23.48 -88.76
C GLY A 253 80.13 -23.70 -87.44
N LEU A 254 80.52 -24.73 -86.69
CA LEU A 254 79.96 -25.04 -85.37
C LEU A 254 80.25 -23.94 -84.33
N ALA A 255 81.49 -23.43 -84.27
CA ALA A 255 81.86 -22.39 -83.32
C ALA A 255 81.06 -21.08 -83.53
N ARG A 256 80.84 -20.67 -84.79
CA ARG A 256 80.00 -19.50 -85.09
C ARG A 256 78.52 -19.74 -84.75
N SER A 257 77.98 -20.91 -85.10
CA SER A 257 76.59 -21.25 -84.74
C SER A 257 76.36 -21.34 -83.23
N ILE A 258 77.35 -21.75 -82.46
CA ILE A 258 77.29 -21.77 -80.99
C ILE A 258 77.33 -20.33 -80.45
N ILE A 259 78.25 -19.48 -80.93
CA ILE A 259 78.36 -18.09 -80.49
C ILE A 259 77.09 -17.29 -80.83
N ASP A 260 76.56 -17.41 -82.05
CA ASP A 260 75.32 -16.72 -82.45
C ASP A 260 74.09 -17.24 -81.67
N GLY A 261 74.09 -18.54 -81.35
CA GLY A 261 73.09 -19.17 -80.50
C GLY A 261 73.15 -18.69 -79.05
N GLU A 262 74.36 -18.59 -78.48
CA GLU A 262 74.61 -18.07 -77.14
C GLU A 262 74.27 -16.58 -77.05
N GLU A 263 74.60 -15.77 -78.05
CA GLU A 263 74.22 -14.35 -78.08
C GLU A 263 72.70 -14.20 -78.12
N LYS A 264 72.01 -15.00 -78.94
CA LYS A 264 70.54 -15.02 -78.99
C LYS A 264 69.93 -15.47 -77.67
N ASP A 265 70.48 -16.50 -77.03
CA ASP A 265 70.03 -17.00 -75.73
C ASP A 265 70.29 -15.96 -74.63
N MET A 266 71.41 -15.24 -74.67
CA MET A 266 71.73 -14.17 -73.73
C MET A 266 70.79 -12.97 -73.89
N ARG A 267 70.48 -12.56 -75.13
CA ARG A 267 69.47 -11.51 -75.39
C ARG A 267 68.09 -11.93 -74.90
N LYS A 268 67.72 -13.21 -75.09
CA LYS A 268 66.47 -13.77 -74.57
C LYS A 268 66.45 -13.75 -73.04
N LYS A 269 67.54 -14.18 -72.38
CA LYS A 269 67.70 -14.13 -70.91
C LYS A 269 67.63 -12.70 -70.35
N ILE A 270 68.28 -11.74 -71.01
CA ILE A 270 68.20 -10.33 -70.63
C ILE A 270 66.75 -9.82 -70.76
N GLY A 271 66.06 -10.18 -71.86
CA GLY A 271 64.65 -9.86 -72.04
C GLY A 271 63.75 -10.45 -70.96
N THR A 272 63.95 -11.73 -70.60
CA THR A 272 63.20 -12.36 -69.50
C THR A 272 63.49 -11.71 -68.16
N TYR A 273 64.76 -11.42 -67.83
CA TYR A 273 65.10 -10.74 -66.59
C TYR A 273 64.55 -9.32 -66.52
N ALA A 274 64.54 -8.57 -67.63
CA ALA A 274 63.90 -7.26 -67.68
C ALA A 274 62.40 -7.35 -67.37
N SER A 275 61.69 -8.30 -67.99
CA SER A 275 60.26 -8.53 -67.72
C SER A 275 59.98 -8.97 -66.28
N GLN A 276 60.90 -9.74 -65.68
CA GLN A 276 60.81 -10.17 -64.28
C GLN A 276 61.03 -8.99 -63.32
N ILE A 277 62.02 -8.13 -63.60
CA ILE A 277 62.25 -6.90 -62.82
C ILE A 277 61.02 -6.00 -62.85
N ASP A 278 60.40 -5.81 -64.03
CA ASP A 278 59.19 -5.00 -64.14
C ASP A 278 57.99 -5.63 -63.42
N SER A 279 57.87 -6.97 -63.45
CA SER A 279 56.85 -7.69 -62.68
C SER A 279 57.05 -7.54 -61.18
N LEU A 280 58.29 -7.71 -60.69
CA LEU A 280 58.64 -7.51 -59.28
C LEU A 280 58.43 -6.07 -58.82
N ARG A 281 58.68 -5.07 -59.68
CA ARG A 281 58.38 -3.66 -59.37
C ARG A 281 56.88 -3.42 -59.22
N LYS A 282 56.06 -3.97 -60.12
CA LYS A 282 54.59 -3.90 -60.03
C LYS A 282 54.08 -4.60 -58.78
N GLU A 283 54.61 -5.77 -58.44
CA GLU A 283 54.27 -6.48 -57.21
C GLU A 283 54.68 -5.69 -55.96
N ASN A 284 55.84 -5.05 -55.96
CA ASN A 284 56.29 -4.21 -54.84
C ASN A 284 55.41 -2.96 -54.68
N GLU A 285 55.00 -2.33 -55.78
CA GLU A 285 54.05 -1.21 -55.75
C GLU A 285 52.66 -1.66 -55.26
N ALA A 286 52.18 -2.82 -55.71
CA ALA A 286 50.96 -3.44 -55.22
C ALA A 286 51.04 -3.78 -53.72
N ALA A 287 52.16 -4.31 -53.24
CA ALA A 287 52.39 -4.59 -51.83
C ALA A 287 52.46 -3.29 -51.00
N ALA A 288 53.10 -2.24 -51.50
CA ALA A 288 53.17 -0.95 -50.83
C ALA A 288 51.79 -0.26 -50.73
N THR A 289 50.98 -0.35 -51.78
CA THR A 289 49.60 0.16 -51.75
C THR A 289 48.72 -0.66 -50.81
N ALA A 290 48.82 -2.00 -50.84
CA ALA A 290 48.13 -2.87 -49.89
C ALA A 290 48.52 -2.58 -48.43
N LEU A 291 49.81 -2.33 -48.14
CA LEU A 291 50.29 -1.95 -46.82
C LEU A 291 49.68 -0.63 -46.35
N LYS A 292 49.64 0.39 -47.21
CA LYS A 292 49.01 1.68 -46.89
C LYS A 292 47.52 1.53 -46.58
N THR A 293 46.80 0.74 -47.38
CA THR A 293 45.38 0.45 -47.13
C THR A 293 45.18 -0.30 -45.81
N ALA A 294 46.03 -1.29 -45.51
CA ALA A 294 46.00 -2.02 -44.25
C ALA A 294 46.29 -1.10 -43.03
N GLN A 295 47.25 -0.18 -43.15
CA GLN A 295 47.55 0.81 -42.12
C GLN A 295 46.38 1.77 -41.88
N ALA A 296 45.75 2.28 -42.95
CA ALA A 296 44.56 3.13 -42.83
C ALA A 296 43.39 2.38 -42.16
N ALA A 297 43.17 1.12 -42.53
CA ALA A 297 42.16 0.28 -41.89
C ALA A 297 42.46 0.04 -40.41
N ALA A 298 43.72 -0.22 -40.05
CA ALA A 298 44.13 -0.40 -38.65
C ALA A 298 43.90 0.87 -37.82
N GLN A 299 44.24 2.05 -38.36
CA GLN A 299 43.98 3.34 -37.70
C GLN A 299 42.48 3.58 -37.50
N GLN A 300 41.66 3.28 -38.51
CA GLN A 300 40.21 3.37 -38.40
C GLN A 300 39.66 2.48 -37.28
N ARG A 301 40.17 1.24 -37.16
CA ARG A 301 39.77 0.33 -36.06
C ARG A 301 40.18 0.84 -34.68
N VAL A 302 41.31 1.53 -34.57
CA VAL A 302 41.73 2.16 -33.30
C VAL A 302 40.76 3.29 -32.93
N LEU A 303 40.38 4.14 -33.88
CA LEU A 303 39.40 5.21 -33.64
C LEU A 303 38.03 4.66 -33.25
N GLU A 304 37.55 3.60 -33.92
CA GLU A 304 36.30 2.92 -33.58
C GLU A 304 36.36 2.36 -32.15
N ARG A 305 37.46 1.67 -31.80
CA ARG A 305 37.67 1.13 -30.46
C ARG A 305 37.64 2.23 -29.40
N ASP A 306 38.33 3.33 -29.62
CA ASP A 306 38.41 4.44 -28.67
C ASP A 306 37.04 5.14 -28.52
N SER A 307 36.27 5.24 -29.62
CA SER A 307 34.88 5.69 -29.56
C SER A 307 34.00 4.76 -28.73
N TYR A 308 34.15 3.44 -28.86
CA TYR A 308 33.39 2.48 -28.05
C TYR A 308 33.76 2.58 -26.57
N PHE A 309 35.04 2.81 -26.23
CA PHE A 309 35.45 3.03 -24.84
C PHE A 309 34.72 4.21 -24.20
N LEU A 310 34.60 5.34 -24.90
CA LEU A 310 33.85 6.50 -24.40
C LEU A 310 32.36 6.18 -24.19
N THR A 311 31.74 5.45 -25.11
CA THR A 311 30.33 5.05 -24.94
C THR A 311 30.12 4.10 -23.76
N VAL A 312 31.07 3.21 -23.49
CA VAL A 312 31.02 2.32 -22.32
C VAL A 312 31.15 3.12 -21.04
N GLU A 313 32.08 4.08 -20.97
CA GLU A 313 32.24 4.96 -19.82
C GLU A 313 30.97 5.80 -19.54
N GLU A 314 30.34 6.35 -20.57
CA GLU A 314 29.05 7.04 -20.44
C GLU A 314 27.93 6.12 -19.94
N LEU A 315 27.86 4.89 -20.43
CA LEU A 315 26.88 3.90 -19.97
C LEU A 315 27.12 3.49 -18.51
N GLU A 316 28.37 3.34 -18.08
CA GLU A 316 28.72 3.06 -16.69
C GLU A 316 28.33 4.22 -15.76
N GLN A 317 28.58 5.47 -16.17
CA GLN A 317 28.15 6.65 -15.42
C GLN A 317 26.62 6.73 -15.32
N ASN A 318 25.91 6.47 -16.43
CA ASN A 318 24.45 6.43 -16.45
C ASN A 318 23.90 5.30 -15.55
N HIS A 319 24.53 4.13 -15.56
CA HIS A 319 24.16 3.02 -14.69
C HIS A 319 24.32 3.39 -13.21
N LEU A 320 25.43 4.04 -12.84
CA LEU A 320 25.68 4.51 -11.48
C LEU A 320 24.64 5.54 -11.04
N GLN A 321 24.29 6.51 -11.89
CA GLN A 321 23.24 7.50 -11.61
C GLN A 321 21.88 6.83 -11.43
N LEU A 322 21.54 5.87 -12.29
CA LEU A 322 20.30 5.13 -12.18
C LEU A 322 20.24 4.31 -10.89
N GLN A 323 21.34 3.67 -10.49
CA GLN A 323 21.46 2.95 -9.23
C GLN A 323 21.24 3.87 -8.02
N GLN A 324 21.83 5.08 -8.04
CA GLN A 324 21.59 6.10 -7.00
C GLN A 324 20.13 6.56 -6.94
N GLN A 325 19.46 6.66 -8.09
CA GLN A 325 18.03 6.98 -8.12
C GLN A 325 17.18 5.85 -7.55
N TYR A 326 17.52 4.59 -7.82
CA TYR A 326 16.84 3.44 -7.25
C TYR A 326 16.98 3.38 -5.73
N THR A 327 18.18 3.55 -5.19
CA THR A 327 18.39 3.55 -3.73
C THR A 327 17.66 4.70 -3.04
N LYS A 328 17.60 5.88 -3.68
CA LYS A 328 16.80 7.00 -3.18
C LYS A 328 15.30 6.68 -3.17
N MET A 329 14.76 6.15 -4.27
CA MET A 329 13.36 5.76 -4.36
C MET A 329 12.98 4.65 -3.38
N GLU A 330 13.91 3.72 -3.11
CA GLU A 330 13.74 2.68 -2.10
C GLU A 330 13.66 3.28 -0.69
N SER A 331 14.57 4.19 -0.35
CA SER A 331 14.54 4.92 0.92
C SER A 331 13.25 5.74 1.10
N ASP A 332 12.79 6.45 0.06
CA ASP A 332 11.53 7.20 0.08
C ASP A 332 10.32 6.27 0.26
N ALA A 333 10.33 5.08 -0.36
CA ALA A 333 9.28 4.08 -0.21
C ALA A 333 9.25 3.48 1.21
N GLU A 334 10.41 3.24 1.82
CA GLU A 334 10.50 2.80 3.22
C GLU A 334 9.99 3.86 4.19
N ALA A 335 10.37 5.12 4.00
CA ALA A 335 9.85 6.24 4.79
C ALA A 335 8.32 6.36 4.67
N ALA A 336 7.76 6.18 3.47
CA ALA A 336 6.31 6.18 3.26
C ALA A 336 5.62 4.98 3.95
N ARG A 337 6.24 3.79 3.96
CA ARG A 337 5.71 2.62 4.69
C ARG A 337 5.71 2.86 6.20
N ALA A 338 6.79 3.42 6.75
CA ALA A 338 6.87 3.77 8.17
C ALA A 338 5.83 4.83 8.56
N ALA A 339 5.67 5.88 7.74
CA ALA A 339 4.64 6.90 7.96
C ALA A 339 3.22 6.30 7.92
N LYS A 340 2.96 5.37 6.99
CA LYS A 340 1.69 4.65 6.92
C LYS A 340 1.44 3.82 8.18
N GLN A 341 2.42 3.05 8.65
CA GLN A 341 2.30 2.26 9.88
C GLN A 341 1.97 3.15 11.08
N ASN A 342 2.64 4.30 11.22
CA ASN A 342 2.34 5.26 12.29
C ASN A 342 0.89 5.80 12.23
N LEU A 343 0.37 6.05 11.03
CA LEU A 343 -1.03 6.47 10.85
C LEU A 343 -2.03 5.35 11.16
N GLU A 344 -1.71 4.10 10.81
CA GLU A 344 -2.53 2.94 11.16
C GLU A 344 -2.59 2.74 12.68
N THR A 345 -1.45 2.85 13.38
CA THR A 345 -1.42 2.80 14.85
C THR A 345 -2.26 3.90 15.49
N ARG A 346 -2.13 5.15 15.03
CA ARG A 346 -2.97 6.27 15.52
C ARG A 346 -4.45 6.07 15.26
N LEU A 347 -4.81 5.46 14.14
CA LEU A 347 -6.20 5.15 13.83
C LEU A 347 -6.75 4.05 14.75
N GLN A 348 -5.94 3.04 15.09
CA GLN A 348 -6.30 2.02 16.07
C GLN A 348 -6.46 2.62 17.48
N GLU A 349 -5.53 3.49 17.90
CA GLU A 349 -5.64 4.22 19.17
C GLU A 349 -6.95 5.03 19.26
N ALA A 350 -7.26 5.81 18.22
CA ALA A 350 -8.50 6.59 18.15
C ALA A 350 -9.77 5.70 18.15
N GLN A 351 -9.71 4.51 17.55
CA GLN A 351 -10.81 3.54 17.61
C GLN A 351 -11.01 3.00 19.02
N ILE A 352 -9.92 2.66 19.71
CA ILE A 352 -9.97 2.21 21.12
C ILE A 352 -10.54 3.31 22.01
N GLU A 353 -10.12 4.56 21.83
CA GLU A 353 -10.67 5.71 22.57
C GLU A 353 -12.19 5.86 22.36
N LEU A 354 -12.66 5.72 21.11
CA LEU A 354 -14.07 5.80 20.78
C LEU A 354 -14.89 4.66 21.42
N ASP A 355 -14.34 3.44 21.44
CA ASP A 355 -14.98 2.28 22.09
C ASP A 355 -15.08 2.46 23.62
N VAL A 356 -14.04 3.03 24.24
CA VAL A 356 -14.04 3.40 25.67
C VAL A 356 -15.09 4.48 25.94
N MET A 357 -15.15 5.54 25.13
CA MET A 357 -16.17 6.59 25.25
C MET A 357 -17.58 6.03 25.05
N GLN A 358 -17.80 5.14 24.09
CA GLN A 358 -19.10 4.51 23.85
C GLN A 358 -19.52 3.65 25.05
N SER A 359 -18.58 2.92 25.66
CA SER A 359 -18.81 2.11 26.85
C SER A 359 -19.12 2.97 28.07
N SER A 360 -18.36 4.06 28.28
CA SER A 360 -18.60 5.06 29.32
C SER A 360 -19.99 5.71 29.17
N LEU A 361 -20.38 6.07 27.95
CA LEU A 361 -21.69 6.66 27.68
C LEU A 361 -22.84 5.65 27.94
N LYS A 362 -22.66 4.37 27.60
CA LYS A 362 -23.63 3.32 27.95
C LYS A 362 -23.76 3.16 29.47
N LEU A 363 -22.65 3.23 30.20
CA LEU A 363 -22.66 3.17 31.67
C LEU A 363 -23.39 4.38 32.26
N ALA A 364 -23.06 5.59 31.81
CA ALA A 364 -23.71 6.83 32.24
C ALA A 364 -25.22 6.83 31.95
N ARG A 365 -25.66 6.26 30.81
CA ARG A 365 -27.09 6.07 30.50
C ARG A 365 -27.77 5.13 31.49
N ARG A 366 -27.18 3.97 31.78
CA ARG A 366 -27.73 3.04 32.79
C ARG A 366 -27.80 3.66 34.17
N GLU A 367 -26.77 4.41 34.56
CA GLU A 367 -26.76 5.10 35.85
C GLU A 367 -27.85 6.19 35.91
N ALA A 368 -28.05 6.94 34.83
CA ALA A 368 -29.15 7.90 34.73
C ALA A 368 -30.52 7.22 34.82
N GLU A 369 -30.73 6.10 34.13
CA GLU A 369 -31.95 5.29 34.21
C GLU A 369 -32.22 4.80 35.64
N MET A 370 -31.18 4.31 36.33
CA MET A 370 -31.27 3.90 37.74
C MET A 370 -31.65 5.08 38.66
N ARG A 371 -31.06 6.27 38.44
CA ARG A 371 -31.41 7.47 39.21
C ARG A 371 -32.85 7.91 38.95
N VAL A 372 -33.34 7.83 37.71
CA VAL A 372 -34.75 8.11 37.37
C VAL A 372 -35.68 7.15 38.13
N GLN A 373 -35.40 5.85 38.11
CA GLN A 373 -36.19 4.87 38.87
C GLN A 373 -36.15 5.14 40.39
N GLN A 374 -35.00 5.54 40.93
CA GLN A 374 -34.89 5.94 42.34
C GLN A 374 -35.75 7.17 42.64
N THR A 375 -35.74 8.19 41.76
CA THR A 375 -36.58 9.38 41.94
C THR A 375 -38.08 9.06 41.84
N GLU A 376 -38.49 8.18 40.92
CA GLU A 376 -39.88 7.73 40.80
C GLU A 376 -40.34 6.97 42.06
N ASN A 377 -39.49 6.10 42.60
CA ASN A 377 -39.77 5.38 43.85
C ASN A 377 -39.89 6.34 45.05
N LEU A 378 -39.01 7.33 45.15
CA LEU A 378 -39.07 8.37 46.18
C LEU A 378 -40.32 9.25 46.03
N GLU A 379 -40.71 9.59 44.80
CA GLU A 379 -41.93 10.36 44.53
C GLU A 379 -43.17 9.55 44.95
N LYS A 380 -43.21 8.25 44.63
CA LYS A 380 -44.28 7.35 45.07
C LYS A 380 -44.38 7.27 46.59
N ALA A 381 -43.26 7.03 47.29
CA ALA A 381 -43.21 7.01 48.74
C ALA A 381 -43.65 8.36 49.37
N THR A 382 -43.31 9.48 48.71
CA THR A 382 -43.73 10.81 49.14
C THR A 382 -45.23 11.01 48.98
N LYS A 383 -45.82 10.55 47.86
CA LYS A 383 -47.28 10.56 47.64
C LYS A 383 -48.01 9.73 48.69
N GLU A 384 -47.53 8.52 49.00
CA GLU A 384 -48.08 7.66 50.05
C GLU A 384 -48.04 8.34 51.44
N LYS A 385 -46.91 8.98 51.79
CA LYS A 385 -46.79 9.75 53.04
C LYS A 385 -47.73 10.96 53.08
N ASN A 386 -47.87 11.69 51.99
CA ASN A 386 -48.80 12.83 51.90
C ASN A 386 -50.26 12.39 52.09
N GLU A 387 -50.62 11.23 51.54
CA GLU A 387 -51.96 10.66 51.73
C GLU A 387 -52.20 10.25 53.19
N LEU A 388 -51.20 9.69 53.85
CA LEU A 388 -51.27 9.40 55.29
C LEU A 388 -51.42 10.68 56.12
N ILE A 389 -50.67 11.74 55.80
CA ILE A 389 -50.80 13.05 56.47
C ILE A 389 -52.20 13.62 56.25
N ARG A 390 -52.76 13.48 55.04
CA ARG A 390 -54.12 13.91 54.72
C ARG A 390 -55.14 13.19 55.62
N HIS A 391 -55.05 11.86 55.72
CA HIS A 391 -55.89 11.06 56.62
C HIS A 391 -55.72 11.40 58.11
N LEU A 392 -54.49 11.59 58.58
CA LEU A 392 -54.25 12.03 59.96
C LEU A 392 -54.87 13.41 60.22
N SER A 393 -54.79 14.31 59.24
CA SER A 393 -55.40 15.66 59.35
C SER A 393 -56.92 15.55 59.45
N GLU A 394 -57.54 14.69 58.63
CA GLU A 394 -58.99 14.39 58.69
C GLU A 394 -59.43 13.83 60.05
N LEU A 395 -58.57 13.11 60.77
CA LEU A 395 -58.85 12.58 62.12
C LEU A 395 -58.61 13.62 63.23
N ILE A 396 -57.61 14.49 63.06
CA ILE A 396 -57.27 15.53 64.05
C ILE A 396 -58.35 16.61 64.11
N ASP A 397 -58.96 16.99 62.98
CA ASP A 397 -59.96 18.07 62.96
C ASP A 397 -61.21 17.79 63.82
N PRO A 398 -61.82 16.58 63.79
CA PRO A 398 -62.86 16.18 64.74
C PRO A 398 -62.40 16.22 66.20
N LEU A 399 -61.19 15.72 66.50
CA LEU A 399 -60.64 15.74 67.86
C LEU A 399 -60.43 17.16 68.37
N ARG A 400 -59.90 18.06 67.53
CA ARG A 400 -59.78 19.50 67.83
C ARG A 400 -61.15 20.12 68.07
N SER A 401 -62.16 19.77 67.27
CA SER A 401 -63.54 20.23 67.46
C SER A 401 -64.12 19.78 68.80
N VAL A 402 -63.92 18.52 69.19
CA VAL A 402 -64.34 17.98 70.50
C VAL A 402 -63.58 18.67 71.63
N PHE A 403 -62.27 18.83 71.52
CA PHE A 403 -61.45 19.53 72.50
C PHE A 403 -61.92 20.98 72.70
N LEU A 404 -62.19 21.71 71.62
CA LEU A 404 -62.72 23.08 71.69
C LEU A 404 -64.12 23.13 72.32
N LYS A 405 -65.00 22.16 72.03
CA LYS A 405 -66.31 22.04 72.70
C LYS A 405 -66.13 21.80 74.20
N LEU A 406 -65.24 20.89 74.59
CA LEU A 406 -64.94 20.57 75.97
C LEU A 406 -64.32 21.78 76.69
N GLN A 407 -63.38 22.48 76.06
CA GLN A 407 -62.78 23.71 76.59
C GLN A 407 -63.82 24.80 76.81
N ARG A 408 -64.76 25.00 75.87
CA ARG A 408 -65.89 25.93 76.04
C ARG A 408 -66.82 25.50 77.18
N ALA A 409 -67.13 24.21 77.30
CA ALA A 409 -67.96 23.68 78.38
C ALA A 409 -67.29 23.87 79.75
N TYR A 410 -65.99 23.62 79.87
CA TYR A 410 -65.23 23.90 81.09
C TYR A 410 -65.18 25.40 81.39
N ALA A 411 -64.93 26.26 80.40
CA ALA A 411 -64.94 27.71 80.61
C ALA A 411 -66.32 28.20 81.08
N GLN A 412 -67.39 27.65 80.52
CA GLN A 412 -68.78 27.89 80.94
C GLN A 412 -69.01 27.42 82.38
N GLN A 413 -68.60 26.19 82.72
CA GLN A 413 -68.71 25.63 84.06
C GLN A 413 -67.92 26.45 85.09
N THR A 414 -66.70 26.89 84.76
CA THR A 414 -65.89 27.75 85.64
C THR A 414 -66.56 29.11 85.84
N LYS A 415 -67.24 29.65 84.82
CA LYS A 415 -68.02 30.88 84.93
C LYS A 415 -69.25 30.68 85.83
N GLU A 416 -69.98 29.58 85.65
CA GLU A 416 -71.13 29.20 86.49
C GLU A 416 -70.70 28.95 87.95
N TYR A 417 -69.54 28.32 88.15
CA TYR A 417 -68.95 28.13 89.46
C TYR A 417 -68.50 29.46 90.08
N ALA A 418 -67.90 30.37 89.30
CA ALA A 418 -67.55 31.71 89.77
C ALA A 418 -68.79 32.52 90.16
N THR A 419 -69.89 32.45 89.40
CA THR A 419 -71.16 33.07 89.78
C THR A 419 -71.74 32.43 91.04
N PHE A 420 -71.69 31.10 91.16
CA PHE A 420 -72.13 30.40 92.37
C PHE A 420 -71.29 30.77 93.59
N VAL A 421 -69.97 30.84 93.46
CA VAL A 421 -69.06 31.29 94.52
C VAL A 421 -69.38 32.74 94.89
N SER A 422 -69.58 33.63 93.92
CA SER A 422 -70.01 35.03 94.17
C SER A 422 -71.35 35.06 94.91
N GLU A 423 -72.33 34.25 94.52
CA GLU A 423 -73.63 34.17 95.22
C GLU A 423 -73.49 33.59 96.63
N VAL A 424 -72.60 32.63 96.84
CA VAL A 424 -72.29 32.06 98.16
C VAL A 424 -71.54 33.08 99.00
N GLU A 425 -70.61 33.83 98.43
CA GLU A 425 -69.89 34.92 99.09
C GLU A 425 -70.84 36.08 99.41
N ASP A 426 -71.80 36.39 98.55
CA ASP A 426 -72.86 37.37 98.80
C ASP A 426 -73.82 36.90 99.90
N LYS A 427 -74.24 35.62 99.86
CA LYS A 427 -75.04 35.02 100.95
C LYS A 427 -74.24 34.88 102.24
N HIS A 428 -72.94 34.64 102.16
CA HIS A 428 -72.04 34.61 103.30
C HIS A 428 -71.77 36.03 103.79
N SER A 429 -71.75 37.06 102.95
CA SER A 429 -71.58 38.47 103.35
C SER A 429 -72.87 39.02 103.97
N LEU A 430 -74.03 38.67 103.43
CA LEU A 430 -75.34 38.91 104.06
C LEU A 430 -75.49 38.12 105.36
N GLY A 431 -75.11 36.83 105.37
CA GLY A 431 -75.15 35.95 106.53
C GLY A 431 -74.15 36.37 107.60
N THR A 432 -72.94 36.81 107.23
CA THR A 432 -71.98 37.42 108.14
C THR A 432 -72.42 38.81 108.56
N GLY A 433 -73.16 39.56 107.74
CA GLY A 433 -73.83 40.80 108.14
C GLY A 433 -74.88 40.55 109.22
N SER A 434 -75.74 39.53 109.04
CA SER A 434 -76.71 39.09 110.06
C SER A 434 -76.03 38.50 111.29
N LEU A 435 -74.94 37.74 111.12
CA LEU A 435 -74.09 37.27 112.21
C LEU A 435 -73.29 38.40 112.84
N ARG A 436 -73.05 39.53 112.18
CA ARG A 436 -72.41 40.72 112.76
C ARG A 436 -73.39 41.49 113.61
N VAL A 437 -74.67 41.55 113.22
CA VAL A 437 -75.75 42.03 114.09
C VAL A 437 -75.90 41.12 115.32
N VAL A 438 -75.87 39.80 115.15
CA VAL A 438 -75.89 38.83 116.28
C VAL A 438 -74.56 38.79 117.06
N LYS A 439 -73.43 39.10 116.42
CA LYS A 439 -72.09 39.15 117.06
C LYS A 439 -71.83 40.48 117.74
N ASP A 440 -72.44 41.58 117.31
CA ASP A 440 -72.47 42.83 118.08
C ASP A 440 -73.41 42.68 119.30
N GLU A 441 -74.44 41.81 119.20
CA GLU A 441 -75.26 41.38 120.34
C GLU A 441 -74.58 40.33 121.25
N ILE A 442 -73.63 39.52 120.74
CA ILE A 442 -72.83 38.53 121.49
C ILE A 442 -71.44 39.07 121.92
N SER A 443 -70.98 40.19 121.37
CA SER A 443 -69.75 40.92 121.78
C SER A 443 -69.89 41.51 123.18
N VAL A 444 -71.11 41.53 123.74
CA VAL A 444 -71.39 41.81 125.16
C VAL A 444 -71.07 40.58 126.05
N LEU A 445 -70.84 39.39 125.46
CA LEU A 445 -70.54 38.11 126.13
C LEU A 445 -69.15 37.51 125.78
N GLU A 446 -68.42 38.04 124.79
CA GLU A 446 -67.08 37.55 124.35
C GLU A 446 -65.89 38.20 125.09
N THR A 447 -66.10 38.74 126.30
CA THR A 447 -65.02 39.07 127.26
C THR A 447 -64.37 37.84 127.91
N VAL A 448 -64.77 36.62 127.52
CA VAL A 448 -64.40 35.36 128.20
C VAL A 448 -63.57 34.40 127.33
N VAL A 449 -63.34 34.64 126.02
CA VAL A 449 -62.64 33.67 125.15
C VAL A 449 -61.39 34.25 124.44
N GLU A 450 -60.83 35.32 124.99
CA GLU A 450 -59.49 35.88 124.72
C GLU A 450 -58.34 34.94 125.19
N HIS A 451 -58.59 33.64 125.40
CA HIS A 451 -57.61 32.74 126.03
C HIS A 451 -57.25 31.47 125.24
N LEU A 452 -57.85 31.18 124.07
CA LEU A 452 -57.64 29.87 123.41
C LEU A 452 -57.42 29.91 121.88
N ARG A 453 -56.72 30.91 121.34
CA ARG A 453 -56.34 30.90 119.91
C ARG A 453 -54.87 31.17 119.63
N ASN A 454 -54.02 30.75 120.58
CA ASN A 454 -52.56 30.71 120.47
C ASN A 454 -51.98 29.37 119.98
N GLU A 455 -52.76 28.41 119.45
CA GLU A 455 -52.21 27.07 119.15
C GLU A 455 -52.52 26.46 117.78
N LEU A 456 -52.82 27.24 116.72
CA LEU A 456 -53.15 26.59 115.43
C LEU A 456 -52.73 27.30 114.14
N VAL A 457 -51.52 27.87 114.06
CA VAL A 457 -50.92 28.24 112.76
C VAL A 457 -49.47 27.79 112.65
N GLU A 458 -49.23 26.54 113.03
CA GLU A 458 -47.96 25.82 112.82
C GLU A 458 -48.09 24.63 111.85
N THR A 459 -48.94 24.75 110.82
CA THR A 459 -49.03 23.73 109.75
C THR A 459 -49.07 24.36 108.36
N LYS A 460 -48.04 25.15 108.03
CA LYS A 460 -47.77 25.57 106.65
C LYS A 460 -46.26 25.63 106.40
N GLY A 461 -45.59 24.52 106.65
CA GLY A 461 -44.12 24.44 106.62
C GLY A 461 -43.57 23.18 105.98
N ALA A 462 -44.17 22.63 104.91
CA ALA A 462 -43.52 21.61 104.08
C ALA A 462 -44.20 21.42 102.71
N MET A 463 -43.79 22.20 101.71
CA MET A 463 -43.67 21.75 100.31
C MET A 463 -42.97 22.85 99.49
N SER A 464 -41.70 23.06 99.81
CA SER A 464 -40.75 23.80 98.99
C SER A 464 -39.56 22.88 98.84
N MET A 465 -39.38 22.30 97.65
CA MET A 465 -38.14 21.71 97.09
C MET A 465 -38.49 20.62 96.05
N SER A 466 -38.97 21.00 94.86
CA SER A 466 -38.85 20.16 93.64
C SER A 466 -39.23 20.91 92.35
N THR A 467 -38.66 22.10 92.13
CA THR A 467 -38.82 22.84 90.85
C THR A 467 -37.55 23.54 90.37
N ALA A 468 -36.42 23.38 91.07
CA ALA A 468 -35.15 24.00 90.70
C ALA A 468 -34.27 23.11 89.78
N ASP A 469 -34.37 21.78 89.90
CA ASP A 469 -33.42 20.86 89.24
C ASP A 469 -33.81 20.52 87.78
N LEU A 470 -35.08 20.73 87.39
CA LEU A 470 -35.55 20.45 86.03
C LEU A 470 -35.26 21.58 85.04
N ASN A 471 -35.06 22.81 85.53
CA ASN A 471 -34.82 23.99 84.68
C ASN A 471 -33.33 24.17 84.29
N ALA A 472 -32.40 23.58 85.04
CA ALA A 472 -30.97 23.69 84.74
C ALA A 472 -30.52 22.80 83.56
N ARG A 473 -31.13 21.62 83.37
CA ARG A 473 -30.78 20.68 82.27
C ARG A 473 -31.36 21.08 80.91
N LEU A 474 -32.36 21.94 80.86
CA LEU A 474 -33.00 22.44 79.62
C LEU A 474 -32.29 23.66 79.00
N ALA A 475 -31.37 24.29 79.74
CA ALA A 475 -30.57 25.41 79.25
C ALA A 475 -29.29 24.93 78.52
N GLU A 476 -28.67 23.82 78.97
CA GLU A 476 -27.40 23.33 78.42
C GLU A 476 -27.55 22.67 77.02
N GLU A 477 -28.70 22.07 76.71
CA GLU A 477 -28.95 21.51 75.36
C GLU A 477 -29.25 22.57 74.30
N ARG A 478 -29.73 23.76 74.71
CA ARG A 478 -29.98 24.87 73.77
C ARG A 478 -28.70 25.54 73.28
N GLU A 479 -27.62 25.45 74.06
CA GLU A 479 -26.32 26.03 73.69
C GLU A 479 -25.53 25.12 72.75
N LYS A 480 -25.59 23.79 72.93
CA LYS A 480 -24.96 22.80 72.04
C LYS A 480 -25.61 22.73 70.66
N GLY A 481 -26.92 22.96 70.55
CA GLY A 481 -27.62 23.07 69.26
C GLY A 481 -27.31 24.35 68.46
N SER A 482 -26.91 25.43 69.13
CA SER A 482 -26.55 26.70 68.48
C SER A 482 -25.20 26.61 67.74
N MET A 483 -24.21 25.95 68.33
CA MET A 483 -22.88 25.74 67.73
C MET A 483 -22.91 24.79 66.53
N GLN A 484 -23.69 23.71 66.60
CA GLN A 484 -23.84 22.77 65.46
C GLN A 484 -24.59 23.41 64.28
N ASN A 485 -25.54 24.30 64.53
CA ASN A 485 -26.24 25.01 63.46
C ASN A 485 -25.33 26.02 62.72
N LEU A 486 -24.39 26.67 63.41
CA LEU A 486 -23.40 27.55 62.79
C LEU A 486 -22.40 26.79 61.91
N GLU A 487 -22.00 25.59 62.33
CA GLU A 487 -21.08 24.73 61.55
C GLU A 487 -21.76 24.16 60.29
N ILE A 488 -23.04 23.77 60.40
CA ILE A 488 -23.85 23.35 59.25
C ILE A 488 -24.07 24.52 58.26
N GLU A 489 -24.26 25.74 58.75
CA GLU A 489 -24.43 26.91 57.88
C GLU A 489 -23.14 27.26 57.11
N LYS A 490 -21.98 27.08 57.76
CA LYS A 490 -20.67 27.28 57.12
C LYS A 490 -20.42 26.24 56.02
N LEU A 491 -20.68 24.96 56.29
CA LEU A 491 -20.55 23.88 55.30
C LEU A 491 -21.53 24.04 54.13
N LYS A 492 -22.73 24.59 54.36
CA LYS A 492 -23.68 24.91 53.28
C LYS A 492 -23.16 26.01 52.36
N ARG A 493 -22.54 27.07 52.88
CA ARG A 493 -21.94 28.12 52.03
C ARG A 493 -20.78 27.59 51.20
N GLU A 494 -19.91 26.77 51.79
CA GLU A 494 -18.77 26.18 51.08
C GLU A 494 -19.25 25.24 49.95
N ALA A 495 -20.28 24.43 50.20
CA ALA A 495 -20.89 23.56 49.19
C ALA A 495 -21.60 24.35 48.06
N GLU A 496 -22.24 25.48 48.38
CA GLU A 496 -22.88 26.35 47.38
C GLU A 496 -21.85 27.06 46.48
N GLU A 497 -20.71 27.48 47.04
CA GLU A 497 -19.62 28.08 46.27
C GLU A 497 -18.93 27.07 45.35
N GLU A 498 -18.73 25.83 45.82
CA GLU A 498 -18.16 24.76 45.00
C GLU A 498 -19.12 24.33 43.89
N ASN A 499 -20.41 24.21 44.17
CA ASN A 499 -21.44 23.96 43.15
C ASN A 499 -21.47 25.07 42.08
N LYS A 500 -21.34 26.34 42.47
CA LYS A 500 -21.26 27.44 41.49
C LYS A 500 -20.04 27.34 40.57
N ARG A 501 -18.88 26.89 41.07
CA ARG A 501 -17.68 26.68 40.24
C ARG A 501 -17.84 25.50 39.27
N VAL A 502 -18.47 24.42 39.73
CA VAL A 502 -18.78 23.25 38.89
C VAL A 502 -19.80 23.61 37.80
N GLU A 503 -20.81 24.40 38.15
CA GLU A 503 -21.84 24.81 37.21
C GLU A 503 -21.29 25.78 36.14
N GLN A 504 -20.41 26.70 36.52
CA GLN A 504 -19.68 27.55 35.55
C GLN A 504 -18.81 26.75 34.59
N THR A 505 -18.06 25.75 35.08
CA THR A 505 -17.22 24.90 34.21
C THR A 505 -18.04 23.99 33.30
N LEU A 506 -19.19 23.49 33.75
CA LEU A 506 -20.11 22.73 32.91
C LEU A 506 -20.75 23.59 31.82
N GLU A 507 -21.09 24.83 32.13
CA GLU A 507 -21.67 25.78 31.15
C GLU A 507 -20.65 26.18 30.08
N GLU A 508 -19.39 26.41 30.46
CA GLU A 508 -18.28 26.60 29.51
C GLU A 508 -18.10 25.39 28.58
N LYS A 509 -18.12 24.17 29.13
CA LYS A 509 -18.00 22.93 28.35
C LYS A 509 -19.21 22.70 27.43
N ARG A 510 -20.42 23.06 27.87
CA ARG A 510 -21.61 23.04 27.01
C ARG A 510 -21.48 24.02 25.85
N ASN A 511 -21.01 25.24 26.11
CA ASN A 511 -20.80 26.24 25.08
C ASN A 511 -19.72 25.84 24.07
N GLU A 512 -18.62 25.22 24.52
CA GLU A 512 -17.60 24.63 23.64
C GLU A 512 -18.19 23.52 22.76
N LEU A 513 -18.99 22.63 23.36
CA LEU A 513 -19.59 21.49 22.66
C LEU A 513 -20.67 21.94 21.65
N GLU A 514 -21.42 23.00 21.97
CA GLU A 514 -22.31 23.66 21.01
C GLU A 514 -21.56 24.37 19.90
N ALA A 515 -20.45 25.05 20.20
CA ALA A 515 -19.60 25.67 19.17
C ALA A 515 -19.03 24.59 18.22
N LEU A 516 -18.60 23.45 18.76
CA LEU A 516 -18.13 22.30 17.99
C LEU A 516 -19.25 21.67 17.16
N LYS A 517 -20.47 21.53 17.70
CA LYS A 517 -21.64 21.09 16.93
C LYS A 517 -21.99 22.06 15.82
N ARG A 518 -21.91 23.38 16.05
CA ARG A 518 -22.15 24.40 15.02
C ARG A 518 -21.08 24.37 13.92
N THR A 519 -19.81 24.11 14.23
CA THR A 519 -18.77 23.93 13.20
C THR A 519 -18.96 22.61 12.44
N MET A 520 -19.32 21.52 13.12
CA MET A 520 -19.58 20.24 12.48
C MET A 520 -20.82 20.30 11.57
N ASN A 521 -21.90 20.96 11.99
CA ASN A 521 -23.09 21.19 11.16
C ASN A 521 -22.79 22.11 9.99
N ARG A 522 -21.98 23.16 10.14
CA ARG A 522 -21.52 23.98 9.00
C ARG A 522 -20.68 23.20 7.99
N ILE A 523 -19.95 22.18 8.43
CA ILE A 523 -19.25 21.25 7.55
C ILE A 523 -20.26 20.30 6.89
N HIS A 524 -21.24 19.79 7.63
CA HIS A 524 -22.28 18.89 7.11
C HIS A 524 -23.18 19.57 6.07
N ASP A 525 -23.65 20.78 6.34
CA ASP A 525 -24.53 21.56 5.45
C ASP A 525 -23.81 22.02 4.17
N ARG A 526 -22.47 22.13 4.19
CA ARG A 526 -21.66 22.38 2.99
C ARG A 526 -21.44 21.10 2.14
N HIS A 527 -21.79 19.93 2.67
CA HIS A 527 -21.61 18.65 2.00
C HIS A 527 -22.90 18.00 1.48
N GLU A 528 -24.09 18.58 1.71
CA GLU A 528 -25.35 18.02 1.20
C GLU A 528 -25.66 18.35 -0.28
N GLY A 529 -24.92 19.27 -0.91
CA GLY A 529 -25.12 19.64 -2.33
C GLY A 529 -24.05 19.18 -3.32
N VAL A 530 -22.92 18.64 -2.83
CA VAL A 530 -21.81 18.19 -3.69
C VAL A 530 -21.79 16.66 -3.68
N PRO A 531 -21.96 15.99 -4.83
CA PRO A 531 -21.88 14.53 -4.90
C PRO A 531 -20.58 14.07 -4.24
N ARG A 532 -20.69 13.21 -3.22
CA ARG A 532 -19.55 12.49 -2.65
C ARG A 532 -18.82 11.84 -3.81
N ASN A 533 -17.61 12.30 -4.07
CA ASN A 533 -16.68 11.83 -5.10
C ASN A 533 -17.23 11.88 -6.56
N PRO A 534 -16.57 12.60 -7.50
CA PRO A 534 -16.89 12.50 -8.94
C PRO A 534 -16.78 11.06 -9.49
N ARG A 535 -16.18 10.13 -8.72
CA ARG A 535 -16.16 8.68 -9.00
C ARG A 535 -17.53 8.01 -8.85
N ASP A 536 -18.36 8.42 -7.89
CA ASP A 536 -19.66 7.79 -7.62
C ASP A 536 -20.73 8.26 -8.62
N VAL A 537 -20.59 9.49 -9.13
CA VAL A 537 -21.45 10.04 -10.20
C VAL A 537 -21.32 9.25 -11.51
N ASN A 538 -20.12 8.77 -11.84
CA ASN A 538 -19.90 8.00 -13.06
C ASN A 538 -20.40 6.56 -12.91
N PHE A 539 -20.22 5.93 -11.76
CA PHE A 539 -20.75 4.60 -11.49
C PHE A 539 -22.28 4.58 -11.54
N ALA A 540 -22.94 5.54 -10.87
CA ALA A 540 -24.40 5.66 -10.90
C ALA A 540 -24.93 5.91 -12.33
N ARG A 541 -24.20 6.67 -13.15
CA ARG A 541 -24.54 6.89 -14.56
C ARG A 541 -24.47 5.59 -15.37
N GLU A 542 -23.39 4.83 -15.24
CA GLU A 542 -23.22 3.55 -15.94
C GLU A 542 -24.32 2.56 -15.54
N VAL A 543 -24.63 2.44 -14.24
CA VAL A 543 -25.74 1.63 -13.74
C VAL A 543 -27.09 2.09 -14.33
N LYS A 544 -27.34 3.40 -14.39
CA LYS A 544 -28.58 3.96 -14.95
C LYS A 544 -28.71 3.72 -16.45
N THR A 545 -27.62 3.83 -17.21
CA THR A 545 -27.58 3.52 -18.65
C THR A 545 -27.90 2.04 -18.89
N ALA A 546 -27.34 1.13 -18.09
CA ALA A 546 -27.65 -0.30 -18.19
C ALA A 546 -29.13 -0.63 -17.90
N ALA A 547 -29.73 0.08 -16.95
CA ALA A 547 -31.11 -0.12 -16.54
C ALA A 547 -32.13 0.44 -17.55
N ASN A 548 -31.90 1.66 -18.06
CA ASN A 548 -32.89 2.40 -18.84
C ASN A 548 -32.73 2.23 -20.34
N ASP A 549 -31.50 2.39 -20.84
CA ASP A 549 -31.25 2.45 -22.29
C ASP A 549 -31.08 1.03 -22.87
N GLY A 550 -30.68 0.09 -22.02
CA GLY A 550 -30.33 -1.26 -22.41
C GLY A 550 -28.98 -1.32 -23.13
N ILE A 551 -28.38 -2.50 -23.13
CA ILE A 551 -27.04 -2.75 -23.64
C ILE A 551 -27.15 -3.80 -24.75
N VAL A 552 -26.64 -3.48 -25.93
CA VAL A 552 -26.61 -4.45 -27.05
C VAL A 552 -25.40 -5.35 -26.89
N ILE A 553 -25.65 -6.63 -26.62
CA ILE A 553 -24.62 -7.69 -26.54
C ILE A 553 -25.08 -8.91 -27.34
N ASP A 554 -24.14 -9.76 -27.73
CA ASP A 554 -24.44 -11.00 -28.43
C ASP A 554 -24.51 -12.14 -27.41
N LYS A 555 -25.47 -13.05 -27.56
CA LYS A 555 -25.57 -14.23 -26.70
C LYS A 555 -24.85 -15.40 -27.35
N ILE A 556 -24.02 -16.11 -26.61
CA ILE A 556 -23.37 -17.35 -27.07
C ILE A 556 -24.16 -18.54 -26.54
N SER A 557 -24.43 -19.51 -27.40
CA SER A 557 -25.00 -20.80 -27.03
C SER A 557 -24.22 -21.90 -27.72
N GLU A 558 -24.11 -23.05 -27.05
CA GLU A 558 -23.50 -24.25 -27.62
C GLU A 558 -24.33 -24.82 -28.79
N LYS A 559 -25.67 -24.71 -28.72
CA LYS A 559 -26.58 -25.20 -29.77
C LYS A 559 -26.74 -24.22 -30.93
N ASP A 560 -27.02 -22.96 -30.59
CA ASP A 560 -27.41 -21.95 -31.58
C ASP A 560 -26.22 -21.09 -32.06
N GLY A 561 -25.02 -21.31 -31.50
CA GLY A 561 -23.86 -20.45 -31.74
C GLY A 561 -24.06 -19.03 -31.22
N LYS A 562 -23.47 -18.06 -31.93
CA LYS A 562 -23.57 -16.63 -31.61
C LYS A 562 -24.90 -16.07 -32.12
N GLN A 563 -25.74 -15.58 -31.22
CA GLN A 563 -26.97 -14.87 -31.53
C GLN A 563 -26.75 -13.36 -31.38
N PRO A 564 -26.55 -12.61 -32.47
CA PRO A 564 -26.17 -11.22 -32.39
C PRO A 564 -27.31 -10.29 -31.93
N GLY A 565 -26.95 -9.13 -31.41
CA GLY A 565 -27.84 -7.98 -31.25
C GLY A 565 -28.91 -8.12 -30.18
N LYS A 566 -28.62 -8.79 -29.05
CA LYS A 566 -29.55 -8.88 -27.92
C LYS A 566 -29.46 -7.61 -27.09
N THR A 567 -30.55 -6.85 -27.00
CA THR A 567 -30.65 -5.76 -26.03
C THR A 567 -30.92 -6.34 -24.65
N VAL A 568 -30.06 -6.00 -23.70
CA VAL A 568 -30.05 -6.47 -22.32
C VAL A 568 -30.31 -5.31 -21.38
N PHE A 569 -31.28 -5.46 -20.50
CA PHE A 569 -31.66 -4.51 -19.47
C PHE A 569 -31.34 -5.12 -18.11
N ILE A 570 -30.63 -4.38 -17.26
CA ILE A 570 -30.27 -4.83 -15.91
C ILE A 570 -31.06 -4.00 -14.90
N ASP A 571 -32.10 -4.57 -14.32
CA ASP A 571 -32.89 -3.93 -13.26
C ASP A 571 -32.21 -4.23 -11.93
N VAL A 572 -31.43 -3.26 -11.44
CA VAL A 572 -30.67 -3.41 -10.20
C VAL A 572 -31.58 -3.55 -8.98
N SER A 573 -32.72 -2.84 -8.97
CA SER A 573 -33.67 -2.87 -7.85
C SER A 573 -34.37 -4.22 -7.73
N LYS A 574 -34.73 -4.83 -8.87
CA LYS A 574 -35.37 -6.16 -8.88
C LYS A 574 -34.36 -7.31 -8.87
N ALA A 575 -33.08 -7.02 -9.09
CA ALA A 575 -32.04 -8.01 -9.33
C ALA A 575 -32.43 -8.96 -10.48
N VAL A 576 -32.83 -8.41 -11.62
CA VAL A 576 -33.23 -9.18 -12.81
C VAL A 576 -32.50 -8.65 -14.04
N LEU A 577 -31.91 -9.55 -14.83
CA LEU A 577 -31.41 -9.25 -16.17
C LEU A 577 -32.41 -9.72 -17.21
N LYS A 578 -32.91 -8.81 -18.03
CA LYS A 578 -33.86 -9.11 -19.12
C LYS A 578 -33.17 -8.94 -20.44
N TYR A 579 -33.34 -9.89 -21.36
CA TYR A 579 -32.86 -9.69 -22.72
C TYR A 579 -33.90 -10.11 -23.76
N ARG A 580 -33.96 -9.37 -24.86
CA ARG A 580 -34.97 -9.58 -25.90
C ARG A 580 -34.62 -10.82 -26.74
N ARG A 581 -35.53 -11.80 -26.85
CA ARG A 581 -35.43 -12.84 -27.89
C ARG A 581 -35.60 -12.13 -29.25
N GLY A 582 -34.94 -12.59 -30.31
CA GLY A 582 -34.76 -11.80 -31.55
C GLY A 582 -36.02 -11.10 -32.10
N PHE A 583 -35.83 -9.96 -32.78
CA PHE A 583 -36.88 -9.27 -33.53
C PHE A 583 -37.39 -10.18 -34.66
N PRO A 584 -38.70 -10.21 -35.02
CA PRO A 584 -39.76 -9.27 -34.63
C PRO A 584 -40.66 -9.67 -33.44
N ARG A 585 -40.77 -10.95 -33.08
CA ARG A 585 -41.80 -11.44 -32.12
C ARG A 585 -41.25 -12.02 -30.81
N GLY A 586 -39.96 -11.86 -30.52
CA GLY A 586 -39.38 -12.40 -29.29
C GLY A 586 -39.76 -11.57 -28.06
N GLY A 587 -40.42 -12.22 -27.09
CA GLY A 587 -40.56 -11.71 -25.73
C GLY A 587 -39.21 -11.58 -25.01
N PHE A 588 -39.24 -11.10 -23.77
CA PHE A 588 -38.05 -11.04 -22.92
C PHE A 588 -37.76 -12.40 -22.30
N THR A 589 -36.48 -12.76 -22.25
CA THR A 589 -36.01 -13.79 -21.33
C THR A 589 -35.50 -13.08 -20.10
N GLU A 590 -36.00 -13.49 -18.94
CA GLU A 590 -35.58 -12.94 -17.66
C GLU A 590 -34.62 -13.92 -16.98
N VAL A 591 -33.57 -13.38 -16.38
CA VAL A 591 -32.59 -14.09 -15.57
C VAL A 591 -32.65 -13.48 -14.18
N ASN A 592 -33.08 -14.27 -13.21
CA ASN A 592 -33.08 -13.85 -11.82
C ASN A 592 -31.64 -13.79 -11.31
N LEU A 593 -31.13 -12.59 -11.07
CA LEU A 593 -29.74 -12.40 -10.65
C LEU A 593 -29.50 -12.92 -9.23
N LYS A 594 -30.55 -13.08 -8.41
CA LYS A 594 -30.43 -13.70 -7.08
C LYS A 594 -30.08 -15.19 -7.13
N GLU A 595 -30.32 -15.84 -8.26
CA GLU A 595 -30.00 -17.27 -8.48
C GLU A 595 -28.60 -17.46 -9.09
N VAL A 596 -27.91 -16.36 -9.43
CA VAL A 596 -26.55 -16.41 -9.96
C VAL A 596 -25.59 -16.70 -8.81
N MET A 597 -24.91 -17.85 -8.89
CA MET A 597 -23.97 -18.32 -7.86
C MET A 597 -22.61 -17.66 -8.00
N HIS A 598 -22.16 -17.43 -9.24
CA HIS A 598 -20.93 -16.71 -9.56
C HIS A 598 -20.96 -16.14 -10.98
N MET A 599 -20.11 -15.14 -11.23
CA MET A 599 -19.89 -14.52 -12.53
C MET A 599 -18.42 -14.66 -12.92
N GLU A 600 -18.18 -15.04 -14.17
CA GLU A 600 -16.83 -15.08 -14.74
C GLU A 600 -16.73 -14.13 -15.93
N TRP A 601 -15.58 -13.49 -16.04
CA TRP A 601 -15.25 -12.56 -17.12
C TRP A 601 -13.85 -12.87 -17.62
N GLY A 602 -13.65 -12.75 -18.93
CA GLY A 602 -12.37 -13.05 -19.55
C GLY A 602 -12.28 -14.48 -20.07
N GLU A 603 -11.06 -15.00 -20.06
CA GLU A 603 -10.75 -16.36 -20.52
C GLU A 603 -11.45 -17.46 -19.72
N GLN A 604 -11.73 -17.22 -18.44
CA GLN A 604 -12.44 -18.16 -17.58
C GLN A 604 -13.91 -18.30 -17.96
N SER A 605 -14.50 -17.29 -18.61
CA SER A 605 -15.92 -17.34 -18.97
C SER A 605 -16.22 -18.48 -19.94
N ARG A 606 -17.30 -19.24 -19.66
CA ARG A 606 -17.80 -20.25 -20.59
C ARG A 606 -18.14 -19.66 -21.96
N ALA A 607 -18.55 -18.39 -22.04
CA ALA A 607 -18.74 -17.65 -23.28
C ALA A 607 -17.50 -17.69 -24.19
N TYR A 608 -16.32 -17.43 -23.62
CA TYR A 608 -15.05 -17.53 -24.34
C TYR A 608 -14.70 -18.99 -24.68
N ALA A 609 -14.84 -19.91 -23.74
CA ALA A 609 -14.50 -21.32 -23.94
C ALA A 609 -15.36 -22.01 -25.02
N VAL A 610 -16.68 -21.76 -25.03
CA VAL A 610 -17.60 -22.29 -26.04
C VAL A 610 -17.36 -21.62 -27.39
N GLY A 611 -17.20 -20.30 -27.39
CA GLY A 611 -16.99 -19.54 -28.62
C GLY A 611 -15.67 -19.88 -29.32
N SER A 612 -14.59 -20.08 -28.57
CA SER A 612 -13.27 -20.42 -29.13
C SER A 612 -13.18 -21.86 -29.66
N LYS A 613 -13.87 -22.82 -29.02
CA LYS A 613 -13.82 -24.25 -29.41
C LYS A 613 -14.86 -24.65 -30.46
N GLY A 614 -16.06 -24.07 -30.40
CA GLY A 614 -17.25 -24.64 -31.05
C GLY A 614 -17.46 -24.29 -32.53
N ASN A 615 -16.78 -23.26 -33.07
CA ASN A 615 -17.04 -22.85 -34.46
C ASN A 615 -15.87 -22.09 -35.08
N LYS A 616 -15.46 -22.46 -36.31
CA LYS A 616 -14.36 -21.79 -37.05
C LYS A 616 -14.61 -20.28 -37.22
N MET A 617 -15.88 -19.85 -37.27
CA MET A 617 -16.26 -18.43 -37.36
C MET A 617 -15.85 -17.59 -36.14
N TYR A 618 -15.66 -18.19 -34.97
CA TYR A 618 -15.48 -17.46 -33.71
C TYR A 618 -14.09 -17.64 -33.10
N LYS A 619 -13.11 -18.09 -33.89
CA LYS A 619 -11.70 -18.19 -33.46
C LYS A 619 -11.07 -16.85 -33.04
N MET A 620 -11.72 -15.73 -33.31
CA MET A 620 -11.22 -14.38 -32.99
C MET A 620 -12.03 -13.67 -31.90
N LEU A 621 -12.77 -14.42 -31.07
CA LEU A 621 -13.37 -13.81 -29.89
C LEU A 621 -12.27 -13.32 -28.95
N LYS A 622 -12.42 -12.08 -28.49
CA LYS A 622 -11.49 -11.49 -27.53
C LYS A 622 -11.94 -11.85 -26.11
N PRO A 623 -11.08 -12.44 -25.26
CA PRO A 623 -11.49 -12.88 -23.93
C PRO A 623 -12.02 -11.72 -23.08
N TRP A 624 -11.41 -10.53 -23.19
CA TRP A 624 -11.85 -9.36 -22.45
C TRP A 624 -13.21 -8.81 -22.88
N LEU A 625 -13.87 -9.35 -23.91
CA LEU A 625 -15.25 -8.99 -24.31
C LEU A 625 -16.28 -10.05 -23.90
N CYS A 626 -15.86 -11.14 -23.25
CA CYS A 626 -16.70 -12.29 -22.94
C CYS A 626 -16.96 -12.39 -21.42
N PHE A 627 -18.22 -12.65 -21.04
CA PHE A 627 -18.57 -12.95 -19.65
C PHE A 627 -19.74 -13.94 -19.57
N SER A 628 -19.81 -14.65 -18.44
CA SER A 628 -20.78 -15.71 -18.18
C SER A 628 -21.38 -15.56 -16.79
N LEU A 629 -22.70 -15.74 -16.69
CA LEU A 629 -23.43 -15.80 -15.43
C LEU A 629 -23.84 -17.25 -15.15
N TYR A 630 -23.46 -17.79 -14.00
CA TYR A 630 -23.75 -19.18 -13.65
C TYR A 630 -24.87 -19.25 -12.63
N THR A 631 -25.99 -19.89 -13.00
CA THR A 631 -27.04 -20.28 -12.07
C THR A 631 -26.92 -21.76 -11.73
N LYS A 632 -27.74 -22.25 -10.79
CA LYS A 632 -27.78 -23.67 -10.44
C LYS A 632 -28.10 -24.58 -11.63
N GLU A 633 -28.89 -24.10 -12.58
CA GLU A 633 -29.40 -24.90 -13.69
C GLU A 633 -28.56 -24.79 -14.96
N ARG A 634 -27.97 -23.62 -15.23
CA ARG A 634 -27.23 -23.35 -16.47
C ARG A 634 -26.33 -22.12 -16.38
N SER A 635 -25.49 -21.93 -17.40
CA SER A 635 -24.83 -20.66 -17.66
C SER A 635 -25.61 -19.80 -18.64
N TRP A 636 -25.42 -18.49 -18.53
CA TRP A 636 -25.83 -17.49 -19.50
C TRP A 636 -24.59 -16.80 -20.03
N ASP A 637 -24.28 -17.07 -21.29
CA ASP A 637 -23.00 -16.72 -21.89
C ASP A 637 -23.18 -15.55 -22.86
N PHE A 638 -22.41 -14.49 -22.66
CA PHE A 638 -22.54 -13.24 -23.40
C PHE A 638 -21.19 -12.76 -23.94
N VAL A 639 -21.24 -12.11 -25.10
CA VAL A 639 -20.09 -11.43 -25.69
C VAL A 639 -20.49 -10.06 -26.21
N VAL A 640 -19.67 -9.06 -25.94
CA VAL A 640 -19.90 -7.72 -26.47
C VAL A 640 -19.37 -7.67 -27.92
N PRO A 641 -20.17 -7.18 -28.90
CA PRO A 641 -19.71 -7.03 -30.28
C PRO A 641 -18.46 -6.18 -30.34
N ASP A 642 -17.45 -6.58 -31.11
CA ASP A 642 -16.17 -5.86 -31.28
C ASP A 642 -16.35 -4.64 -32.19
N ASN A 643 -16.42 -3.45 -31.59
CA ASN A 643 -16.61 -2.15 -32.18
C ASN A 643 -15.96 -1.08 -31.26
N ASP A 644 -15.88 0.17 -31.70
CA ASP A 644 -15.23 1.23 -30.91
C ASP A 644 -15.92 1.51 -29.56
N LYS A 645 -17.15 1.01 -29.37
CA LYS A 645 -17.96 1.16 -28.17
C LYS A 645 -18.00 -0.10 -27.29
N SER A 646 -17.31 -1.18 -27.64
CA SER A 646 -17.39 -2.45 -26.90
C SER A 646 -16.92 -2.31 -25.47
N GLU A 647 -15.83 -1.56 -25.26
CA GLU A 647 -15.19 -1.49 -23.96
C GLU A 647 -16.04 -0.70 -22.95
N PRO A 648 -16.59 0.49 -23.28
CA PRO A 648 -17.56 1.17 -22.43
C PRO A 648 -18.81 0.32 -22.18
N VAL A 649 -19.31 -0.36 -23.21
CA VAL A 649 -20.51 -1.23 -23.12
C VAL A 649 -20.29 -2.37 -22.12
N LEU A 650 -19.16 -3.07 -22.22
CA LEU A 650 -18.83 -4.14 -21.30
C LEU A 650 -18.63 -3.62 -19.88
N GLN A 651 -17.89 -2.52 -19.72
CA GLN A 651 -17.66 -1.91 -18.41
C GLN A 651 -18.99 -1.57 -17.72
N THR A 652 -19.91 -0.95 -18.47
CA THR A 652 -21.26 -0.60 -18.02
C THR A 652 -22.03 -1.85 -17.57
N CYS A 653 -21.96 -2.93 -18.35
CA CYS A 653 -22.62 -4.20 -18.03
C CYS A 653 -22.06 -4.85 -16.76
N LEU A 654 -20.74 -4.95 -16.65
CA LEU A 654 -20.07 -5.58 -15.50
C LEU A 654 -20.28 -4.78 -14.21
N PHE A 655 -20.34 -3.45 -14.25
CA PHE A 655 -20.62 -2.63 -13.08
C PHE A 655 -22.09 -2.64 -12.67
N ALA A 656 -23.01 -2.67 -13.62
CA ALA A 656 -24.43 -2.87 -13.32
C ALA A 656 -24.66 -4.23 -12.65
N LEU A 657 -23.99 -5.29 -13.12
CA LEU A 657 -24.03 -6.61 -12.49
C LEU A 657 -23.35 -6.61 -11.11
N ALA A 658 -22.18 -5.99 -10.98
CA ALA A 658 -21.48 -5.88 -9.70
C ALA A 658 -22.32 -5.11 -8.67
N ALA A 659 -23.06 -4.06 -9.07
CA ALA A 659 -23.95 -3.33 -8.20
C ALA A 659 -25.05 -4.21 -7.59
N VAL A 660 -25.59 -5.16 -8.37
CA VAL A 660 -26.57 -6.14 -7.88
C VAL A 660 -25.93 -7.11 -6.89
N PHE A 661 -24.71 -7.57 -7.19
CA PHE A 661 -24.02 -8.58 -6.40
C PHE A 661 -23.30 -8.03 -5.17
N LEU A 662 -23.08 -6.73 -5.01
CA LEU A 662 -22.43 -6.18 -3.81
C LEU A 662 -23.18 -6.51 -2.50
N GLY A 663 -24.49 -6.77 -2.57
CA GLY A 663 -25.30 -7.20 -1.44
C GLY A 663 -25.46 -8.73 -1.29
N GLN A 664 -24.88 -9.52 -2.18
CA GLN A 664 -25.01 -10.97 -2.21
C GLN A 664 -23.58 -11.55 -2.18
N ASN A 665 -23.30 -12.53 -1.34
CA ASN A 665 -21.97 -13.17 -1.28
C ASN A 665 -21.71 -14.06 -2.52
N VAL A 666 -21.88 -13.51 -3.71
CA VAL A 666 -21.60 -14.13 -4.99
C VAL A 666 -20.09 -14.27 -5.09
N GLY A 667 -19.62 -15.50 -4.96
CA GLY A 667 -18.21 -15.83 -5.07
C GLY A 667 -17.69 -15.50 -6.47
N GLY A 668 -16.38 -15.29 -6.57
CA GLY A 668 -15.68 -15.21 -7.85
C GLY A 668 -14.96 -13.89 -8.09
N ASN A 669 -14.42 -13.79 -9.31
CA ASN A 669 -13.58 -12.70 -9.79
C ASN A 669 -14.42 -11.45 -10.13
N MET A 670 -15.24 -10.97 -9.20
CA MET A 670 -16.06 -9.77 -9.43
C MET A 670 -15.21 -8.51 -9.46
N ILE A 671 -15.51 -7.62 -10.42
CA ILE A 671 -14.82 -6.33 -10.57
C ILE A 671 -15.57 -5.29 -9.75
N LYS A 672 -14.92 -4.75 -8.73
CA LYS A 672 -15.53 -3.74 -7.84
C LYS A 672 -15.22 -2.31 -8.27
N THR A 673 -14.12 -2.10 -8.99
CA THR A 673 -13.65 -0.76 -9.35
C THR A 673 -13.20 -0.65 -10.80
N ARG A 674 -13.23 0.56 -11.35
CA ARG A 674 -12.69 0.85 -12.69
C ARG A 674 -11.21 0.55 -12.83
N GLY A 675 -10.41 0.77 -11.79
CA GLY A 675 -9.01 0.37 -11.78
C GLY A 675 -8.84 -1.15 -11.94
N GLN A 676 -9.64 -1.94 -11.22
CA GLN A 676 -9.62 -3.40 -11.37
C GLN A 676 -10.06 -3.86 -12.77
N PHE A 677 -11.08 -3.21 -13.36
CA PHE A 677 -11.49 -3.47 -14.74
C PHE A 677 -10.35 -3.23 -15.72
N VAL A 678 -9.77 -2.02 -15.70
CA VAL A 678 -8.70 -1.62 -16.62
C VAL A 678 -7.49 -2.53 -16.48
N TRP A 679 -7.06 -2.82 -15.25
CA TRP A 679 -5.93 -3.68 -14.97
C TRP A 679 -6.13 -5.11 -15.47
N ARG A 680 -7.25 -5.76 -15.12
CA ARG A 680 -7.53 -7.14 -15.54
C ARG A 680 -7.69 -7.25 -17.05
N LYS A 681 -8.34 -6.28 -17.68
CA LYS A 681 -8.45 -6.21 -19.14
C LYS A 681 -7.07 -6.09 -19.79
N ALA A 682 -6.19 -5.24 -19.25
CA ALA A 682 -4.83 -5.12 -19.75
C ALA A 682 -4.08 -6.46 -19.65
N MET A 683 -4.19 -7.15 -18.51
CA MET A 683 -3.60 -8.49 -18.34
C MET A 683 -4.14 -9.50 -19.34
N MET A 684 -5.45 -9.53 -19.60
CA MET A 684 -6.04 -10.41 -20.62
C MET A 684 -5.52 -10.09 -22.03
N LYS A 685 -5.32 -8.81 -22.38
CA LYS A 685 -4.73 -8.41 -23.67
C LYS A 685 -3.29 -8.87 -23.79
N VAL A 686 -2.51 -8.76 -22.72
CA VAL A 686 -1.12 -9.26 -22.65
C VAL A 686 -1.09 -10.79 -22.81
N ASP A 687 -1.97 -11.49 -22.11
CA ASP A 687 -2.07 -12.95 -22.15
C ASP A 687 -2.44 -13.48 -23.53
N GLU A 688 -3.43 -12.85 -24.16
CA GLU A 688 -3.85 -13.21 -25.52
C GLU A 688 -2.74 -12.93 -26.54
N SER A 689 -2.08 -11.77 -26.42
CA SER A 689 -0.94 -11.41 -27.30
C SER A 689 0.24 -12.37 -27.11
N SER A 690 0.48 -12.79 -25.86
CA SER A 690 1.52 -13.75 -25.49
C SER A 690 1.26 -15.11 -26.14
N LYS A 691 0.01 -15.61 -26.07
CA LYS A 691 -0.40 -16.86 -26.73
C LYS A 691 -0.29 -16.79 -28.24
N LEU A 692 -0.79 -15.71 -28.85
CA LEU A 692 -0.76 -15.53 -30.30
C LEU A 692 0.67 -15.47 -30.86
N ARG A 693 1.61 -14.91 -30.10
CA ARG A 693 3.02 -14.80 -30.49
C ARG A 693 3.90 -15.96 -30.05
N GLY A 694 3.39 -16.86 -29.19
CA GLY A 694 4.21 -17.92 -28.59
C GLY A 694 5.30 -17.39 -27.65
N LEU A 695 5.11 -16.21 -27.07
CA LEU A 695 6.07 -15.57 -26.16
C LEU A 695 5.59 -15.67 -24.72
N THR A 696 6.50 -15.65 -23.75
CA THR A 696 6.13 -15.49 -22.33
C THR A 696 5.64 -14.06 -22.06
N ARG A 697 4.85 -13.84 -20.99
CA ARG A 697 4.42 -12.49 -20.57
C ARG A 697 5.62 -11.55 -20.39
N GLN A 698 6.68 -12.04 -19.76
CA GLN A 698 7.90 -11.29 -19.52
C GLN A 698 8.57 -10.87 -20.83
N ALA A 699 8.71 -11.81 -21.79
CA ALA A 699 9.28 -11.51 -23.10
C ALA A 699 8.45 -10.47 -23.87
N LEU A 700 7.10 -10.55 -23.79
CA LEU A 700 6.23 -9.60 -24.46
C LEU A 700 6.32 -8.18 -23.85
N VAL A 701 6.46 -8.08 -22.52
CA VAL A 701 6.69 -6.80 -21.84
C VAL A 701 8.08 -6.25 -22.18
N GLN A 702 9.11 -7.09 -22.21
CA GLN A 702 10.46 -6.68 -22.63
C GLN A 702 10.46 -6.18 -24.08
N GLU A 703 9.81 -6.88 -25.01
CA GLU A 703 9.66 -6.46 -26.41
C GLU A 703 8.94 -5.10 -26.50
N ALA A 704 7.86 -4.91 -25.74
CA ALA A 704 7.14 -3.65 -25.70
C ALA A 704 7.98 -2.50 -25.11
N LEU A 705 8.77 -2.77 -24.08
CA LEU A 705 9.67 -1.78 -23.47
C LEU A 705 10.80 -1.39 -24.44
N LEU A 706 11.43 -2.37 -25.09
CA LEU A 706 12.46 -2.11 -26.11
C LEU A 706 11.89 -1.34 -27.29
N LYS A 707 10.69 -1.68 -27.75
CA LYS A 707 10.00 -0.96 -28.82
C LYS A 707 9.67 0.48 -28.39
N THR A 708 9.18 0.67 -27.16
CA THR A 708 8.87 2.00 -26.64
C THR A 708 10.13 2.86 -26.48
N ALA A 709 11.24 2.26 -26.04
CA ALA A 709 12.54 2.93 -25.97
C ALA A 709 13.02 3.35 -27.37
N ALA A 710 12.94 2.46 -28.35
CA ALA A 710 13.28 2.79 -29.74
C ALA A 710 12.36 3.88 -30.35
N GLU A 711 11.06 3.86 -30.04
CA GLU A 711 10.11 4.91 -30.47
C GLU A 711 10.36 6.26 -29.76
N GLN A 712 10.87 6.25 -28.53
CA GLN A 712 11.33 7.44 -27.82
C GLN A 712 12.62 8.00 -28.40
N GLU A 713 13.60 7.15 -28.72
CA GLU A 713 14.84 7.54 -29.41
C GLU A 713 14.56 8.12 -30.80
N ALA A 714 13.57 7.56 -31.52
CA ALA A 714 13.11 8.08 -32.80
C ALA A 714 12.29 9.38 -32.69
N GLY A 715 12.02 9.88 -31.48
CA GLY A 715 11.21 11.08 -31.25
C GLY A 715 9.73 10.94 -31.64
N ILE A 716 9.25 9.71 -31.88
CA ILE A 716 7.87 9.44 -32.28
C ILE A 716 6.93 9.57 -31.08
N ILE A 717 7.38 9.11 -29.91
CA ILE A 717 6.65 9.23 -28.65
C ILE A 717 7.32 10.28 -27.79
N THR A 718 6.65 11.43 -27.61
CA THR A 718 7.03 12.39 -26.57
C THR A 718 6.79 11.75 -25.21
N ALA A 719 7.83 11.70 -24.36
CA ALA A 719 7.72 11.14 -23.02
C ALA A 719 6.49 11.73 -22.31
N PRO A 720 5.62 10.90 -21.70
CA PRO A 720 4.42 11.40 -21.05
C PRO A 720 4.85 12.43 -20.00
N ALA A 721 4.36 13.67 -20.15
CA ALA A 721 4.64 14.74 -19.21
C ALA A 721 4.40 14.20 -17.80
N ARG A 722 5.43 14.24 -16.95
CA ARG A 722 5.31 13.77 -15.56
C ARG A 722 4.04 14.40 -14.98
N PRO A 723 3.10 13.61 -14.44
CA PRO A 723 1.93 14.19 -13.79
C PRO A 723 2.45 15.16 -12.75
N LYS A 724 2.07 16.44 -12.85
CA LYS A 724 2.34 17.44 -11.81
C LYS A 724 1.63 16.93 -10.56
N ILE A 725 2.42 16.38 -9.63
CA ILE A 725 1.94 15.91 -8.32
C ILE A 725 1.50 17.12 -7.51
#